data_AF-A0A4U6R304-F1
#
_entry.id   AF-A0A4U6R304-F1
#
_cell.length_a   1.000
_cell.length_b   1.000
_cell.length_c   1.000
_cell.angle_alpha   90.00
_cell.angle_beta   90.00
_cell.angle_gamma   90.00
#
_symmetry.space_group_name_H-M   'P 1'
#
loop_
_entity.id
_entity.type
_entity.pdbx_description
1 polymer ?
#
loop_
_entity_poly.entity_id
_entity_poly.type
_entity_poly.pdbx_seq_one_letter_code
_entity_poly.pdbx_strand_id
1 'polypeptide(L)'
;MSVSKALGLGSAVIFISGCQSWQFRDIEGLPPTASIPQESEPGKVDVWYFDGISGTTVDTLTSSPAYPDSPDEITELTELENLQNRANNYGTLIRGFIEAPQTGEYTFYVAGDDETQFWLSASETPDSVSQIATTGRATPIRDYNRYTSQTSPAIYLEAGSRYYFELRHKEGGWDDHFSVAWEGPGISRQVISGDHLYSWAQRLPTTDQELTAEDAYEMGYRVGFFDAEQGLAFTPGYPVLDGDGDGLYDNWEVLYGLNPADPTDANSDQDDDLLSALDEFWSATDPTNPDTDGDGIPDGYEFAYGLDPRDPTDASVDLDGDGYSVLEEYLAGTDPTNPDDSPVQETQYTAGFIGQYFQGTSFDDFLYTQKDPSIQFDWGSGSPSSQVPNNQFSIRWQGWFVPPHTDGTRSYQLTTRTDDGVRLLVNGKPVIDQWKNQSATSYSHELSLEPEERVAITMEYYEGGWDASAAFTVTDQQTGTELSASNVIESLDLSTTPEVSTLEDGISDIYKLRYGLPLLQPSADMVLNNEGVTVWDAYQSGLHPYTLETVSEPDAPATEPAPTEPAVSTVTLRWSAPGTRVDGSSISLSEISHYEINYGQSPDNLDQEVRADSTATEYTLEGLVEGTWYFTIRVIDTEGLTSQASDIVEFVVQ
;
A
#
# COMPACT_ATOMS: atom_id res chain seq x y z
N MET A 1 -29.89 -7.71 -33.30
CA MET A 1 -30.45 -8.15 -34.59
C MET A 1 -30.27 -9.66 -34.73
N SER A 2 -31.32 -10.35 -35.19
CA SER A 2 -31.43 -11.76 -35.68
C SER A 2 -30.10 -12.48 -36.00
N VAL A 3 -29.84 -13.76 -35.72
CA VAL A 3 -30.63 -14.98 -36.05
C VAL A 3 -30.21 -16.17 -35.16
N SER A 4 -31.22 -16.97 -34.82
CA SER A 4 -31.33 -18.29 -34.19
C SER A 4 -30.26 -19.40 -34.39
N LYS A 5 -30.07 -20.14 -33.27
CA LYS A 5 -30.01 -21.61 -33.05
C LYS A 5 -28.88 -22.43 -33.69
N ALA A 6 -28.13 -23.15 -32.85
CA ALA A 6 -28.27 -24.61 -32.68
C ALA A 6 -27.30 -25.26 -31.65
N LEU A 7 -27.91 -26.04 -30.74
CA LEU A 7 -27.50 -27.37 -30.25
C LEU A 7 -26.20 -27.54 -29.44
N GLY A 8 -26.37 -28.02 -28.20
CA GLY A 8 -25.38 -28.89 -27.56
C GLY A 8 -25.51 -28.97 -26.03
N LEU A 9 -26.04 -30.08 -25.52
CA LEU A 9 -26.04 -30.45 -24.11
C LEU A 9 -24.61 -30.50 -23.53
N GLY A 10 -24.41 -29.94 -22.33
CA GLY A 10 -23.25 -30.17 -21.49
C GLY A 10 -23.31 -29.33 -20.21
N SER A 11 -23.57 -29.96 -19.07
CA SER A 11 -23.42 -29.32 -17.76
C SER A 11 -21.93 -28.98 -17.53
N ALA A 12 -21.63 -27.76 -17.11
CA ALA A 12 -20.42 -27.41 -16.37
C ALA A 12 -20.68 -26.14 -15.56
N VAL A 13 -20.64 -26.27 -14.24
CA VAL A 13 -20.45 -25.17 -13.29
C VAL A 13 -18.94 -24.90 -13.26
N ILE A 14 -18.54 -23.64 -13.39
CA ILE A 14 -17.17 -23.17 -13.08
C ILE A 14 -17.33 -21.84 -12.35
N PHE A 15 -16.93 -21.83 -11.08
CA PHE A 15 -16.57 -20.64 -10.30
C PHE A 15 -15.06 -20.50 -10.35
N ILE A 16 -14.54 -19.27 -10.47
CA ILE A 16 -13.22 -18.88 -9.94
C ILE A 16 -13.32 -17.42 -9.48
N SER A 17 -12.98 -17.22 -8.21
CA SER A 17 -12.94 -15.98 -7.43
C SER A 17 -11.49 -15.50 -7.24
N GLY A 18 -11.34 -14.26 -6.76
CA GLY A 18 -10.18 -13.70 -6.04
C GLY A 18 -9.36 -12.66 -6.83
N CYS A 19 -8.84 -11.57 -6.28
CA CYS A 19 -8.93 -10.83 -4.99
C CYS A 19 -8.47 -9.38 -5.31
N GLN A 20 -8.80 -8.40 -4.46
CA GLN A 20 -8.23 -7.03 -4.49
C GLN A 20 -6.83 -7.02 -3.83
N SER A 21 -6.11 -5.89 -3.89
CA SER A 21 -5.17 -5.47 -2.84
C SER A 21 -4.89 -3.94 -2.79
N TRP A 22 -5.17 -3.24 -1.69
CA TRP A 22 -5.04 -1.79 -1.41
C TRP A 22 -3.85 -1.47 -0.44
N GLN A 23 -3.69 -0.19 0.01
CA GLN A 23 -2.83 0.37 1.11
C GLN A 23 -3.46 1.68 1.68
N PHE A 24 -3.55 1.84 3.02
CA PHE A 24 -4.18 2.99 3.71
C PHE A 24 -3.35 4.27 3.80
N ARG A 25 -4.08 5.38 3.91
CA ARG A 25 -3.59 6.72 4.24
C ARG A 25 -4.05 7.14 5.65
N ASP A 26 -3.19 7.93 6.31
CA ASP A 26 -3.41 8.61 7.60
C ASP A 26 -4.70 9.46 7.62
N ILE A 27 -5.65 9.06 8.47
CA ILE A 27 -7.00 9.63 8.58
C ILE A 27 -7.02 11.08 9.09
N GLU A 28 -6.01 11.55 9.83
CA GLU A 28 -5.93 12.96 10.25
C GLU A 28 -5.27 13.87 9.18
N GLY A 29 -4.74 13.27 8.11
CA GLY A 29 -4.09 13.93 6.98
C GLY A 29 -4.86 13.82 5.66
N LEU A 30 -6.12 13.39 5.68
CA LEU A 30 -6.96 13.40 4.49
C LEU A 30 -7.11 14.85 3.98
N PRO A 31 -6.95 15.10 2.67
CA PRO A 31 -7.31 16.41 2.12
C PRO A 31 -8.79 16.69 2.46
N PRO A 32 -9.19 17.98 2.62
CA PRO A 32 -10.59 18.31 2.79
C PRO A 32 -11.41 17.58 1.73
N THR A 33 -12.51 16.93 2.15
CA THR A 33 -13.40 16.20 1.24
C THR A 33 -13.66 17.05 0.00
N ALA A 34 -13.67 16.43 -1.18
CA ALA A 34 -13.86 17.06 -2.49
C ALA A 34 -15.28 17.65 -2.68
N SER A 35 -15.76 18.42 -1.71
CA SER A 35 -16.97 19.21 -1.80
C SER A 35 -16.72 20.39 -2.72
N ILE A 36 -17.26 20.32 -3.94
CA ILE A 36 -17.23 21.43 -4.90
C ILE A 36 -18.04 22.59 -4.29
N PRO A 37 -17.52 23.83 -4.25
CA PRO A 37 -18.26 24.97 -3.70
C PRO A 37 -19.58 25.22 -4.43
N GLN A 38 -20.61 25.67 -3.70
CA GLN A 38 -21.95 25.96 -4.25
C GLN A 38 -21.99 27.30 -5.03
N GLU A 39 -21.07 28.22 -4.73
CA GLU A 39 -20.97 29.54 -5.39
C GLU A 39 -19.64 29.70 -6.14
N SER A 40 -19.72 30.25 -7.35
CA SER A 40 -18.56 30.52 -8.21
C SER A 40 -17.94 31.88 -7.86
N GLU A 41 -16.64 31.91 -7.60
CA GLU A 41 -15.89 33.11 -7.23
C GLU A 41 -15.27 33.80 -8.45
N PRO A 42 -15.44 35.14 -8.62
CA PRO A 42 -14.80 35.88 -9.71
C PRO A 42 -13.29 36.01 -9.49
N GLY A 43 -12.54 36.04 -10.60
CA GLY A 43 -11.12 36.41 -10.57
C GLY A 43 -10.14 35.24 -10.40
N LYS A 44 -10.64 34.03 -10.16
CA LYS A 44 -9.81 32.84 -9.91
C LYS A 44 -10.42 31.56 -10.49
N VAL A 45 -9.61 30.53 -10.69
CA VAL A 45 -10.02 29.15 -10.99
C VAL A 45 -9.11 28.18 -10.26
N ASP A 46 -9.62 27.00 -9.96
CA ASP A 46 -8.86 25.98 -9.25
C ASP A 46 -8.08 25.11 -10.25
N VAL A 47 -6.85 24.77 -9.88
CA VAL A 47 -5.98 23.83 -10.59
C VAL A 47 -5.83 22.61 -9.72
N TRP A 48 -6.31 21.49 -10.24
CA TRP A 48 -6.27 20.20 -9.59
C TRP A 48 -5.07 19.45 -10.17
N TYR A 49 -4.10 19.12 -9.33
CA TYR A 49 -2.91 18.38 -9.69
C TYR A 49 -3.06 16.91 -9.31
N PHE A 50 -2.66 16.04 -10.23
CA PHE A 50 -2.66 14.60 -10.07
C PHE A 50 -1.25 14.11 -10.34
N ASP A 51 -0.54 13.78 -9.28
CA ASP A 51 0.88 13.47 -9.30
C ASP A 51 1.11 11.98 -9.58
N GLY A 52 2.34 11.63 -9.98
CA GLY A 52 2.73 10.24 -10.26
C GLY A 52 2.15 9.64 -11.55
N ILE A 53 1.43 10.41 -12.36
CA ILE A 53 0.89 9.94 -13.64
C ILE A 53 1.97 10.03 -14.71
N SER A 54 2.51 8.89 -15.12
CA SER A 54 3.55 8.82 -16.15
C SER A 54 3.02 8.95 -17.59
N GLY A 55 3.87 9.44 -18.49
CA GLY A 55 3.54 9.64 -19.91
C GLY A 55 3.27 11.10 -20.29
N THR A 56 3.13 11.36 -21.58
CA THR A 56 3.05 12.73 -22.13
C THR A 56 1.69 13.04 -22.75
N THR A 57 0.71 12.13 -22.66
CA THR A 57 -0.60 12.29 -23.31
C THR A 57 -1.71 12.46 -22.29
N VAL A 58 -2.69 13.31 -22.56
CA VAL A 58 -3.84 13.53 -21.67
C VAL A 58 -4.63 12.23 -21.41
N ASP A 59 -4.61 11.28 -22.35
CA ASP A 59 -5.20 9.95 -22.16
C ASP A 59 -4.65 9.23 -20.91
N THR A 60 -3.36 9.41 -20.57
CA THR A 60 -2.75 8.81 -19.37
C THR A 60 -3.24 9.48 -18.08
N LEU A 61 -3.55 10.78 -18.12
CA LEU A 61 -4.19 11.50 -17.03
C LEU A 61 -5.63 11.01 -16.82
N THR A 62 -6.43 10.99 -17.89
CA THR A 62 -7.85 10.63 -17.80
C THR A 62 -8.11 9.14 -17.54
N SER A 63 -7.06 8.30 -17.62
CA SER A 63 -7.12 6.87 -17.31
C SER A 63 -6.52 6.53 -15.93
N SER A 64 -6.01 7.53 -15.18
CA SER A 64 -5.55 7.34 -13.80
C SER A 64 -6.74 7.15 -12.86
N PRO A 65 -6.73 6.16 -11.94
CA PRO A 65 -7.80 5.98 -10.96
C PRO A 65 -8.06 7.21 -10.07
N ALA A 66 -7.05 8.08 -9.90
CA ALA A 66 -7.18 9.31 -9.13
C ALA A 66 -7.96 10.42 -9.87
N TYR A 67 -8.12 10.33 -11.19
CA TYR A 67 -8.76 11.36 -12.00
C TYR A 67 -10.27 11.10 -12.19
N PRO A 68 -11.15 12.11 -12.05
CA PRO A 68 -10.86 13.51 -11.74
C PRO A 68 -11.02 13.88 -10.25
N ASP A 69 -11.43 12.94 -9.39
CA ASP A 69 -12.04 13.27 -8.09
C ASP A 69 -11.13 13.08 -6.87
N SER A 70 -9.89 12.62 -7.06
CA SER A 70 -8.89 12.47 -6.00
C SER A 70 -7.58 13.20 -6.35
N PRO A 71 -7.59 14.54 -6.48
CA PRO A 71 -6.36 15.29 -6.73
C PRO A 71 -5.42 15.25 -5.52
N ASP A 72 -4.12 15.23 -5.77
CA ASP A 72 -3.11 15.32 -4.72
C ASP A 72 -2.98 16.76 -4.19
N GLU A 73 -3.29 17.75 -5.02
CA GLU A 73 -3.22 19.16 -4.64
C GLU A 73 -4.24 20.00 -5.42
N ILE A 74 -4.85 20.98 -4.73
CA ILE A 74 -5.69 22.01 -5.34
C ILE A 74 -5.07 23.38 -5.05
N THR A 75 -4.81 24.16 -6.10
CA THR A 75 -4.33 25.54 -6.01
C THR A 75 -5.21 26.48 -6.82
N GLU A 76 -4.97 27.79 -6.74
CA GLU A 76 -5.74 28.81 -7.48
C GLU A 76 -4.89 29.51 -8.55
N LEU A 77 -5.48 29.77 -9.71
CA LEU A 77 -4.95 30.63 -10.74
C LEU A 77 -5.82 31.86 -10.94
N THR A 78 -5.17 33.02 -11.08
CA THR A 78 -5.83 34.29 -11.45
C THR A 78 -5.71 34.61 -12.93
N GLU A 79 -5.10 33.74 -13.74
CA GLU A 79 -5.08 33.79 -15.21
C GLU A 79 -4.86 32.37 -15.75
N LEU A 80 -5.35 32.06 -16.96
CA LEU A 80 -5.18 30.73 -17.58
C LEU A 80 -3.79 30.55 -18.15
N GLU A 81 -2.81 30.69 -17.29
CA GLU A 81 -1.43 30.47 -17.57
C GLU A 81 -0.71 30.01 -16.31
N ASN A 82 0.02 28.92 -16.48
CA ASN A 82 1.07 28.56 -15.56
C ASN A 82 2.36 28.44 -16.37
N LEU A 83 3.29 29.36 -16.12
CA LEU A 83 4.65 29.34 -16.69
C LEU A 83 5.66 28.71 -15.73
N GLN A 84 5.20 28.23 -14.60
CA GLN A 84 6.04 27.65 -13.58
C GLN A 84 6.20 26.16 -13.86
N ASN A 85 7.46 25.77 -13.91
CA ASN A 85 7.83 24.37 -13.89
C ASN A 85 7.46 23.80 -12.52
N ARG A 86 6.51 22.87 -12.47
CA ARG A 86 5.97 22.30 -11.24
C ARG A 86 6.67 20.99 -10.89
N ALA A 87 6.56 19.97 -11.73
CA ALA A 87 7.00 18.60 -11.46
C ALA A 87 7.03 17.76 -12.76
N ASN A 88 7.68 16.59 -12.76
CA ASN A 88 7.52 15.66 -13.88
C ASN A 88 6.44 14.62 -13.57
N ASN A 89 5.83 14.00 -14.59
CA ASN A 89 4.83 12.94 -14.43
C ASN A 89 3.63 13.34 -13.57
N TYR A 90 3.00 14.44 -13.92
CA TYR A 90 1.71 14.83 -13.36
C TYR A 90 0.72 15.15 -14.46
N GLY A 91 -0.54 15.33 -14.09
CA GLY A 91 -1.50 16.00 -14.94
C GLY A 91 -2.27 17.05 -14.17
N THR A 92 -2.87 17.98 -14.91
CA THR A 92 -3.72 19.03 -14.37
C THR A 92 -5.08 19.03 -14.99
N LEU A 93 -6.07 19.29 -14.14
CA LEU A 93 -7.41 19.66 -14.53
C LEU A 93 -7.72 21.05 -13.98
N ILE A 94 -8.00 21.98 -14.88
CA ILE A 94 -8.50 23.31 -14.52
C ILE A 94 -9.92 23.42 -15.03
N ARG A 95 -10.84 23.77 -14.13
CA ARG A 95 -12.26 23.94 -14.42
C ARG A 95 -12.73 25.32 -14.00
N GLY A 96 -13.66 25.87 -14.73
CA GLY A 96 -14.29 27.14 -14.38
C GLY A 96 -15.16 27.69 -15.50
N PHE A 97 -15.44 28.99 -15.41
CA PHE A 97 -16.25 29.70 -16.38
C PHE A 97 -15.48 30.86 -17.02
N ILE A 98 -15.72 31.08 -18.32
CA ILE A 98 -15.25 32.27 -19.05
C ILE A 98 -16.42 33.20 -19.37
N GLU A 99 -16.23 34.51 -19.17
CA GLU A 99 -17.18 35.56 -19.57
C GLU A 99 -16.53 36.55 -20.57
N ALA A 100 -17.16 36.70 -21.74
CA ALA A 100 -16.66 37.56 -22.81
C ALA A 100 -16.87 39.06 -22.50
N PRO A 101 -15.87 39.95 -22.70
CA PRO A 101 -16.03 41.39 -22.46
C PRO A 101 -17.02 42.06 -23.42
N GLN A 102 -17.16 41.53 -24.65
CA GLN A 102 -18.06 42.03 -25.68
C GLN A 102 -18.64 40.88 -26.50
N THR A 103 -19.90 40.99 -26.91
CA THR A 103 -20.52 39.99 -27.78
C THR A 103 -19.85 39.94 -29.15
N GLY A 104 -19.48 38.74 -29.61
CA GLY A 104 -19.00 38.49 -30.97
C GLY A 104 -18.14 37.23 -31.08
N GLU A 105 -17.39 37.11 -32.17
CA GLU A 105 -16.58 35.92 -32.46
C GLU A 105 -15.21 35.99 -31.78
N TYR A 106 -14.89 34.99 -30.97
CA TYR A 106 -13.60 34.80 -30.31
C TYR A 106 -12.87 33.61 -30.91
N THR A 107 -11.55 33.67 -30.91
CA THR A 107 -10.67 32.55 -31.25
C THR A 107 -9.77 32.24 -30.07
N PHE A 108 -9.71 30.96 -29.69
CA PHE A 108 -8.91 30.47 -28.57
C PHE A 108 -7.64 29.80 -29.08
N TYR A 109 -6.58 29.94 -28.28
CA TYR A 109 -5.26 29.44 -28.56
C TYR A 109 -4.71 28.72 -27.34
N VAL A 110 -4.24 27.50 -27.51
CA VAL A 110 -3.63 26.72 -26.44
C VAL A 110 -2.16 26.47 -26.73
N ALA A 111 -1.30 26.66 -25.73
CA ALA A 111 0.09 26.25 -25.76
C ALA A 111 0.40 25.58 -24.42
N GLY A 112 1.09 24.47 -24.48
CA GLY A 112 1.61 23.79 -23.30
C GLY A 112 2.65 22.77 -23.67
N ASP A 113 3.38 22.37 -22.66
CA ASP A 113 4.36 21.30 -22.66
C ASP A 113 4.03 20.50 -21.41
N ASP A 114 3.67 19.22 -21.51
CA ASP A 114 3.55 18.34 -22.70
C ASP A 114 2.20 18.48 -23.49
N GLU A 115 1.31 17.48 -23.52
CA GLU A 115 0.02 17.57 -24.24
C GLU A 115 -0.98 18.42 -23.45
N THR A 116 -1.54 19.44 -24.10
CA THR A 116 -2.56 20.31 -23.50
C THR A 116 -3.79 20.38 -24.40
N GLN A 117 -4.96 20.11 -23.82
CA GLN A 117 -6.25 20.15 -24.48
C GLN A 117 -7.13 21.21 -23.84
N PHE A 118 -7.72 22.07 -24.67
CA PHE A 118 -8.70 23.05 -24.22
C PHE A 118 -10.09 22.68 -24.73
N TRP A 119 -11.00 22.55 -23.77
CA TRP A 119 -12.38 22.16 -24.00
C TRP A 119 -13.32 23.29 -23.59
N LEU A 120 -14.35 23.53 -24.39
CA LEU A 120 -15.32 24.59 -24.14
C LEU A 120 -16.74 24.07 -24.38
N SER A 121 -17.64 24.40 -23.46
CA SER A 121 -19.07 24.14 -23.58
C SER A 121 -19.77 25.30 -24.31
N ALA A 122 -20.89 25.00 -24.97
CA ALA A 122 -21.75 26.03 -25.55
C ALA A 122 -22.60 26.76 -24.49
N SER A 123 -22.60 26.29 -23.25
CA SER A 123 -23.37 26.78 -22.10
C SER A 123 -22.51 26.84 -20.83
N GLU A 124 -23.14 27.24 -19.72
CA GLU A 124 -22.55 27.16 -18.37
C GLU A 124 -22.53 25.72 -17.81
N THR A 125 -23.00 24.71 -18.55
CA THR A 125 -23.03 23.31 -18.07
C THR A 125 -21.95 22.46 -18.72
N PRO A 126 -21.41 21.43 -18.04
CA PRO A 126 -20.41 20.53 -18.61
C PRO A 126 -20.98 19.60 -19.70
N ASP A 127 -22.31 19.44 -19.79
CA ASP A 127 -22.99 18.43 -20.64
C ASP A 127 -22.68 18.54 -22.15
N SER A 128 -22.26 19.73 -22.62
CA SER A 128 -21.94 20.00 -24.02
C SER A 128 -20.48 20.33 -24.28
N VAL A 129 -19.60 20.04 -23.31
CA VAL A 129 -18.16 20.32 -23.41
C VAL A 129 -17.53 19.52 -24.55
N SER A 130 -16.75 20.19 -25.39
CA SER A 130 -16.05 19.55 -26.51
C SER A 130 -14.65 20.14 -26.72
N GLN A 131 -13.71 19.33 -27.20
CA GLN A 131 -12.34 19.77 -27.44
C GLN A 131 -12.32 20.74 -28.62
N ILE A 132 -11.89 21.98 -28.37
CA ILE A 132 -11.83 23.03 -29.40
C ILE A 132 -10.41 23.33 -29.85
N ALA A 133 -9.40 23.02 -29.02
CA ALA A 133 -7.99 23.15 -29.38
C ALA A 133 -7.12 22.13 -28.62
N THR A 134 -6.02 21.68 -29.25
CA THR A 134 -5.04 20.80 -28.61
C THR A 134 -3.64 21.03 -29.18
N THR A 135 -2.62 20.91 -28.33
CA THR A 135 -1.22 20.87 -28.77
C THR A 135 -0.84 19.51 -29.36
N GLY A 136 -1.42 18.43 -28.84
CA GLY A 136 -1.08 17.03 -29.16
C GLY A 136 0.34 16.59 -28.74
N ARG A 137 1.26 17.55 -28.48
CA ARG A 137 2.64 17.42 -28.01
C ARG A 137 3.12 18.78 -27.46
N ALA A 138 4.25 18.76 -26.76
CA ALA A 138 5.03 19.92 -26.34
C ALA A 138 5.12 21.09 -27.35
N THR A 139 4.87 22.30 -26.83
CA THR A 139 5.01 23.58 -27.55
C THR A 139 5.83 24.54 -26.69
N PRO A 140 6.66 25.43 -27.26
CA PRO A 140 7.31 26.48 -26.47
C PRO A 140 6.29 27.41 -25.77
N ILE A 141 6.72 28.05 -24.67
CA ILE A 141 5.90 29.02 -23.92
C ILE A 141 5.25 30.04 -24.85
N ARG A 142 3.91 30.14 -24.78
CA ARG A 142 3.06 31.05 -25.56
C ARG A 142 3.22 30.93 -27.09
N ASP A 143 3.80 29.83 -27.60
CA ASP A 143 3.83 29.56 -29.04
C ASP A 143 2.54 28.86 -29.50
N TYR A 144 1.59 29.67 -29.95
CA TYR A 144 0.29 29.22 -30.45
C TYR A 144 0.27 28.81 -31.92
N ASN A 145 1.43 28.78 -32.61
CA ASN A 145 1.50 28.56 -34.06
C ASN A 145 2.28 27.32 -34.46
N ARG A 146 2.72 26.50 -33.51
CA ARG A 146 3.50 25.29 -33.78
C ARG A 146 2.67 24.22 -34.49
N TYR A 147 1.41 24.05 -34.08
CA TYR A 147 0.46 23.11 -34.65
C TYR A 147 -0.86 23.81 -35.01
N THR A 148 -1.45 23.42 -36.14
CA THR A 148 -2.72 24.00 -36.58
C THR A 148 -3.89 23.67 -35.66
N SER A 149 -3.77 22.62 -34.84
CA SER A 149 -4.76 22.21 -33.84
C SER A 149 -4.77 23.08 -32.58
N GLN A 150 -3.76 23.94 -32.38
CA GLN A 150 -3.69 24.84 -31.23
C GLN A 150 -4.68 26.00 -31.30
N THR A 151 -5.34 26.20 -32.44
CA THR A 151 -6.26 27.31 -32.69
C THR A 151 -7.68 26.79 -32.92
N SER A 152 -8.65 27.30 -32.16
CA SER A 152 -10.06 26.96 -32.34
C SER A 152 -10.63 27.56 -33.64
N PRO A 153 -11.77 27.06 -34.14
CA PRO A 153 -12.64 27.86 -35.01
C PRO A 153 -13.07 29.17 -34.32
N ALA A 154 -13.66 30.09 -35.08
CA ALA A 154 -14.33 31.25 -34.50
C ALA A 154 -15.57 30.80 -33.73
N ILE A 155 -15.63 31.12 -32.43
CA ILE A 155 -16.71 30.76 -31.52
C ILE A 155 -17.44 32.04 -31.12
N TYR A 156 -18.76 32.07 -31.33
CA TYR A 156 -19.57 33.22 -30.98
C TYR A 156 -19.91 33.19 -29.48
N LEU A 157 -19.50 34.22 -28.75
CA LEU A 157 -19.77 34.38 -27.32
C LEU A 157 -20.59 35.65 -27.07
N GLU A 158 -21.50 35.59 -26.10
CA GLU A 158 -22.31 36.74 -25.68
C GLU A 158 -21.74 37.36 -24.40
N ALA A 159 -21.62 38.69 -24.38
CA ALA A 159 -21.21 39.41 -23.17
C ALA A 159 -22.26 39.26 -22.08
N GLY A 160 -21.83 38.96 -20.86
CA GLY A 160 -22.71 38.67 -19.72
C GLY A 160 -23.12 37.20 -19.60
N SER A 161 -22.72 36.33 -20.54
CA SER A 161 -22.94 34.88 -20.46
C SER A 161 -21.66 34.17 -19.99
N ARG A 162 -21.84 33.12 -19.17
CA ARG A 162 -20.77 32.24 -18.70
C ARG A 162 -20.72 30.96 -19.54
N TYR A 163 -19.51 30.51 -19.83
CA TYR A 163 -19.25 29.29 -20.61
C TYR A 163 -18.31 28.39 -19.82
N TYR A 164 -18.73 27.15 -19.56
CA TYR A 164 -17.90 26.16 -18.87
C TYR A 164 -16.71 25.75 -19.75
N PHE A 165 -15.53 25.64 -19.14
CA PHE A 165 -14.33 25.19 -19.82
C PHE A 165 -13.55 24.16 -18.99
N GLU A 166 -12.75 23.37 -19.69
CA GLU A 166 -11.73 22.52 -19.09
C GLU A 166 -10.39 22.74 -19.79
N LEU A 167 -9.34 22.87 -19.00
CA LEU A 167 -7.98 22.73 -19.47
C LEU A 167 -7.41 21.45 -18.87
N ARG A 168 -7.08 20.51 -19.75
CA ARG A 168 -6.45 19.24 -19.38
C ARG A 168 -5.02 19.28 -19.88
N HIS A 169 -4.05 19.22 -18.98
CA HIS A 169 -2.65 19.25 -19.33
C HIS A 169 -1.94 18.05 -18.72
N LYS A 170 -1.09 17.42 -19.53
CA LYS A 170 -0.25 16.30 -19.11
C LYS A 170 1.19 16.73 -19.20
N GLU A 171 1.95 16.41 -18.16
CA GLU A 171 3.39 16.63 -18.10
C GLU A 171 4.17 15.33 -17.93
N GLY A 172 5.03 14.98 -18.89
CA GLY A 172 5.90 13.82 -18.79
C GLY A 172 7.32 14.18 -18.33
N GLY A 173 7.80 15.35 -18.71
CA GLY A 173 8.83 16.08 -18.00
C GLY A 173 9.50 17.22 -18.78
N TRP A 174 10.50 17.84 -18.13
CA TRP A 174 11.32 18.99 -18.57
C TRP A 174 10.75 20.35 -18.21
N ASP A 175 10.09 21.00 -19.16
CA ASP A 175 9.54 22.35 -19.01
C ASP A 175 8.02 22.21 -18.94
N ASP A 176 7.44 22.54 -17.79
CA ASP A 176 6.01 22.49 -17.63
C ASP A 176 5.46 23.89 -17.89
N HIS A 177 4.55 23.99 -18.85
CA HIS A 177 3.67 25.15 -18.90
C HIS A 177 2.38 24.81 -19.58
N PHE A 178 1.38 25.63 -19.29
CA PHE A 178 0.21 25.74 -20.12
C PHE A 178 -0.22 27.20 -20.17
N SER A 179 -0.82 27.60 -21.28
CA SER A 179 -1.43 28.91 -21.43
C SER A 179 -2.58 28.83 -22.42
N VAL A 180 -3.68 29.51 -22.07
CA VAL A 180 -4.82 29.72 -22.95
C VAL A 180 -4.94 31.21 -23.23
N ALA A 181 -4.79 31.57 -24.51
CA ALA A 181 -4.99 32.92 -25.00
C ALA A 181 -6.24 33.02 -25.86
N TRP A 182 -6.78 34.22 -25.99
CA TRP A 182 -7.92 34.51 -26.84
C TRP A 182 -7.78 35.86 -27.55
N GLU A 183 -8.44 35.99 -28.70
CA GLU A 183 -8.61 37.25 -29.41
C GLU A 183 -10.06 37.39 -29.90
N GLY A 184 -10.56 38.62 -29.95
CA GLY A 184 -11.97 38.89 -30.24
C GLY A 184 -12.33 40.39 -30.14
N PRO A 185 -13.62 40.73 -30.18
CA PRO A 185 -14.07 42.12 -30.09
C PRO A 185 -13.55 42.81 -28.83
N GLY A 186 -12.82 43.93 -29.00
CA GLY A 186 -12.32 44.74 -27.89
C GLY A 186 -11.03 44.22 -27.25
N ILE A 187 -10.51 43.06 -27.65
CA ILE A 187 -9.27 42.47 -27.12
C ILE A 187 -8.34 41.98 -28.23
N SER A 188 -7.09 42.41 -28.21
CA SER A 188 -6.03 41.75 -28.98
C SER A 188 -5.59 40.46 -28.27
N ARG A 189 -4.96 39.54 -29.01
CA ARG A 189 -4.47 38.27 -28.47
C ARG A 189 -3.71 38.46 -27.15
N GLN A 190 -4.26 37.87 -26.10
CA GLN A 190 -3.72 37.90 -24.75
C GLN A 190 -4.16 36.66 -23.98
N VAL A 191 -3.44 36.31 -22.91
CA VAL A 191 -3.85 35.27 -21.96
C VAL A 191 -5.16 35.67 -21.29
N ILE A 192 -6.02 34.69 -21.01
CA ILE A 192 -7.30 34.94 -20.34
C ILE A 192 -7.02 35.24 -18.86
N SER A 193 -7.20 36.50 -18.46
CA SER A 193 -6.99 36.96 -17.09
C SER A 193 -8.22 36.73 -16.21
N GLY A 194 -8.03 36.79 -14.90
CA GLY A 194 -9.06 36.67 -13.86
C GLY A 194 -10.26 37.61 -14.05
N ASP A 195 -10.05 38.77 -14.68
CA ASP A 195 -11.14 39.68 -15.08
C ASP A 195 -12.24 39.00 -15.94
N HIS A 196 -11.95 37.84 -16.52
CA HIS A 196 -12.84 37.05 -17.37
C HIS A 196 -13.05 35.62 -16.87
N LEU A 197 -12.54 35.27 -15.68
CA LEU A 197 -12.60 33.92 -15.12
C LEU A 197 -13.43 33.88 -13.84
N TYR A 198 -14.11 32.76 -13.65
CA TYR A 198 -14.79 32.44 -12.41
C TYR A 198 -14.54 30.98 -12.02
N SER A 199 -14.38 30.72 -10.72
CA SER A 199 -14.03 29.38 -10.21
C SER A 199 -15.14 28.38 -10.53
N TRP A 200 -14.76 27.11 -10.67
CA TRP A 200 -15.75 26.07 -10.82
C TRP A 200 -16.53 25.95 -9.52
N ALA A 201 -17.84 26.03 -9.66
CA ALA A 201 -18.78 25.77 -8.60
C ALA A 201 -19.87 24.94 -9.24
N GLN A 202 -20.20 23.82 -8.63
CA GLN A 202 -21.42 23.13 -8.97
C GLN A 202 -22.52 23.92 -8.30
N ARG A 203 -23.01 24.94 -9.02
CA ARG A 203 -24.27 25.56 -8.66
C ARG A 203 -25.28 24.43 -8.75
N LEU A 204 -25.66 23.87 -7.60
CA LEU A 204 -26.89 23.09 -7.50
C LEU A 204 -27.93 23.92 -8.24
N PRO A 205 -28.58 23.35 -9.27
CA PRO A 205 -29.36 24.12 -10.22
C PRO A 205 -30.28 25.04 -9.42
N THR A 206 -29.98 26.35 -9.46
CA THR A 206 -30.89 27.31 -8.86
C THR A 206 -32.10 27.26 -9.75
N THR A 207 -33.13 26.55 -9.27
CA THR A 207 -34.53 26.83 -9.54
C THR A 207 -34.75 27.50 -10.89
N ASP A 208 -34.61 26.70 -11.96
CA ASP A 208 -35.34 26.76 -13.24
C ASP A 208 -34.55 26.06 -14.37
N GLN A 209 -34.40 24.72 -14.33
CA GLN A 209 -34.13 23.93 -15.54
C GLN A 209 -34.85 22.58 -15.52
N GLU A 210 -35.47 22.24 -16.65
CA GLU A 210 -36.26 21.03 -16.89
C GLU A 210 -35.38 19.77 -16.74
N LEU A 211 -35.66 18.98 -15.70
CA LEU A 211 -35.13 17.63 -15.51
C LEU A 211 -35.43 16.73 -16.72
N THR A 212 -34.51 15.83 -17.05
CA THR A 212 -34.75 14.85 -18.12
C THR A 212 -35.86 13.88 -17.71
N ALA A 213 -36.48 13.20 -18.67
CA ALA A 213 -37.54 12.23 -18.37
C ALA A 213 -37.05 11.00 -17.58
N GLU A 214 -35.75 10.71 -17.60
CA GLU A 214 -35.12 9.61 -16.86
C GLU A 214 -34.84 10.05 -15.42
N ASP A 215 -34.26 11.24 -15.22
CA ASP A 215 -34.07 11.84 -13.88
C ASP A 215 -35.42 12.07 -13.18
N ALA A 216 -36.43 12.54 -13.92
CA ALA A 216 -37.80 12.70 -13.40
C ALA A 216 -38.47 11.36 -13.07
N TYR A 217 -38.08 10.26 -13.73
CA TYR A 217 -38.60 8.93 -13.47
C TYR A 217 -37.94 8.28 -12.25
N GLU A 218 -36.61 8.39 -12.12
CA GLU A 218 -35.86 7.89 -10.96
C GLU A 218 -36.16 8.70 -9.70
N MET A 219 -36.17 10.04 -9.77
CA MET A 219 -36.64 10.90 -8.68
C MET A 219 -38.12 10.66 -8.36
N GLY A 220 -38.93 10.42 -9.40
CA GLY A 220 -40.33 10.03 -9.25
C GLY A 220 -40.49 8.78 -8.39
N TYR A 221 -39.61 7.78 -8.53
CA TYR A 221 -39.60 6.58 -7.71
C TYR A 221 -39.01 6.79 -6.31
N ARG A 222 -37.90 7.53 -6.20
CA ARG A 222 -37.23 7.82 -4.92
C ARG A 222 -38.05 8.71 -3.98
N VAL A 223 -38.92 9.56 -4.55
CA VAL A 223 -39.55 10.65 -3.79
C VAL A 223 -41.07 10.66 -3.98
N GLY A 224 -41.60 10.40 -5.18
CA GLY A 224 -43.03 10.53 -5.49
C GLY A 224 -43.86 9.24 -5.56
N PHE A 225 -43.21 8.08 -5.64
CA PHE A 225 -43.81 6.74 -5.78
C PHE A 225 -43.25 5.80 -4.71
N PHE A 226 -43.22 6.25 -3.46
CA PHE A 226 -43.25 5.30 -2.36
C PHE A 226 -44.46 4.38 -2.55
N ASP A 227 -44.25 3.09 -2.35
CA ASP A 227 -45.34 2.13 -2.43
C ASP A 227 -46.50 2.55 -1.50
N ALA A 228 -47.68 2.01 -1.74
CA ALA A 228 -48.87 2.38 -0.96
C ALA A 228 -48.78 1.99 0.54
N GLU A 229 -47.68 1.39 1.02
CA GLU A 229 -47.47 0.99 2.41
C GLU A 229 -46.92 2.13 3.28
N GLN A 230 -46.18 3.09 2.71
CA GLN A 230 -45.54 4.19 3.47
C GLN A 230 -46.45 5.41 3.76
N GLY A 231 -47.67 5.45 3.21
CA GLY A 231 -48.73 6.36 3.65
C GLY A 231 -48.51 7.87 3.37
N LEU A 232 -47.47 8.25 2.62
CA LEU A 232 -47.19 9.65 2.27
C LEU A 232 -48.20 10.20 1.25
N ALA A 233 -48.53 11.49 1.38
CA ALA A 233 -49.43 12.15 0.44
C ALA A 233 -48.70 12.39 -0.89
N PHE A 234 -49.28 11.92 -2.00
CA PHE A 234 -48.78 12.21 -3.34
C PHE A 234 -48.74 13.72 -3.59
N THR A 235 -47.55 14.25 -3.84
CA THR A 235 -47.34 15.66 -4.20
C THR A 235 -47.26 15.79 -5.72
N PRO A 236 -48.27 16.40 -6.38
CA PRO A 236 -48.29 16.52 -7.84
C PRO A 236 -47.41 17.65 -8.38
N GLY A 237 -46.76 18.41 -7.48
CA GLY A 237 -45.88 19.53 -7.82
C GLY A 237 -44.47 19.04 -8.13
N TYR A 238 -43.89 19.58 -9.19
CA TYR A 238 -42.52 19.30 -9.60
C TYR A 238 -41.78 20.63 -9.90
N PRO A 239 -40.50 20.79 -9.52
CA PRO A 239 -39.70 19.86 -8.71
C PRO A 239 -40.31 19.61 -7.32
N VAL A 240 -39.89 18.52 -6.66
CA VAL A 240 -40.33 18.21 -5.30
C VAL A 240 -39.95 19.37 -4.38
N LEU A 241 -40.79 19.66 -3.39
CA LEU A 241 -40.54 20.75 -2.47
C LEU A 241 -39.33 20.41 -1.58
N ASP A 242 -38.38 21.33 -1.57
CA ASP A 242 -37.26 21.46 -0.63
C ASP A 242 -37.50 22.84 0.02
N GLY A 243 -38.09 22.82 1.21
CA GLY A 243 -38.71 23.96 1.87
C GLY A 243 -37.71 24.92 2.49
N ASP A 244 -36.58 24.41 2.97
CA ASP A 244 -35.52 25.14 3.65
C ASP A 244 -34.20 25.22 2.86
N GLY A 245 -34.09 24.49 1.76
CA GLY A 245 -33.06 24.66 0.74
C GLY A 245 -31.74 23.97 1.07
N ASP A 246 -31.77 22.87 1.82
CA ASP A 246 -30.59 22.13 2.23
C ASP A 246 -30.22 20.95 1.33
N GLY A 247 -31.04 20.68 0.31
CA GLY A 247 -30.82 19.64 -0.68
C GLY A 247 -31.57 18.33 -0.38
N LEU A 248 -32.24 18.23 0.77
CA LEU A 248 -33.20 17.17 1.04
C LEU A 248 -34.61 17.59 0.60
N TYR A 249 -35.45 16.60 0.28
CA TYR A 249 -36.84 16.87 -0.08
C TYR A 249 -37.74 16.68 1.14
N ASP A 250 -38.69 17.60 1.35
CA ASP A 250 -39.59 17.65 2.52
C ASP A 250 -40.23 16.28 2.86
N ASN A 251 -40.55 15.49 1.85
CA ASN A 251 -41.22 14.22 2.02
C ASN A 251 -40.27 13.05 2.28
N TRP A 252 -39.02 13.13 1.83
CA TRP A 252 -37.96 12.21 2.23
C TRP A 252 -37.60 12.46 3.70
N GLU A 253 -37.43 13.73 4.07
CA GLU A 253 -37.19 14.13 5.46
C GLU A 253 -38.31 13.65 6.41
N VAL A 254 -39.57 13.87 6.05
CA VAL A 254 -40.71 13.38 6.84
C VAL A 254 -40.75 11.87 6.97
N LEU A 255 -40.27 11.12 5.97
CA LEU A 255 -40.24 9.66 6.00
C LEU A 255 -39.25 9.16 7.05
N TYR A 256 -38.05 9.73 7.05
CA TYR A 256 -36.94 9.32 7.91
C TYR A 256 -36.90 10.06 9.27
N GLY A 257 -37.82 11.02 9.47
CA GLY A 257 -38.04 11.68 10.74
C GLY A 257 -37.27 12.99 10.93
N LEU A 258 -36.69 13.52 9.85
CA LEU A 258 -36.09 14.84 9.77
C LEU A 258 -37.17 15.93 9.65
N ASN A 259 -36.75 17.18 9.71
CA ASN A 259 -37.60 18.35 9.78
C ASN A 259 -37.44 19.26 8.54
N PRO A 260 -38.45 19.28 7.64
CA PRO A 260 -38.47 20.06 6.37
C PRO A 260 -38.39 21.59 6.44
N ALA A 261 -38.04 22.12 7.60
CA ALA A 261 -37.90 23.55 7.85
C ALA A 261 -36.62 23.87 8.64
N ASP A 262 -35.77 22.87 8.91
CA ASP A 262 -34.50 23.00 9.59
C ASP A 262 -33.35 22.59 8.66
N PRO A 263 -32.72 23.55 7.96
CA PRO A 263 -31.71 23.27 6.92
C PRO A 263 -30.38 22.73 7.45
N THR A 264 -30.32 22.39 8.74
CA THR A 264 -29.12 21.86 9.39
C THR A 264 -29.19 20.35 9.60
N ASP A 265 -30.37 19.75 9.54
CA ASP A 265 -30.54 18.32 9.80
C ASP A 265 -30.16 17.43 8.61
N ALA A 266 -30.02 18.00 7.40
CA ALA A 266 -29.26 17.37 6.30
C ALA A 266 -27.83 16.97 6.68
N ASN A 267 -27.22 17.65 7.66
CA ASN A 267 -25.88 17.31 8.17
C ASN A 267 -25.92 16.42 9.42
N SER A 268 -27.09 15.92 9.82
CA SER A 268 -27.21 15.02 10.96
C SER A 268 -26.89 13.59 10.55
N ASP A 269 -26.21 12.87 11.42
CA ASP A 269 -25.96 11.44 11.35
C ASP A 269 -26.90 10.80 12.38
N GLN A 270 -27.94 10.10 11.92
CA GLN A 270 -29.06 9.68 12.76
C GLN A 270 -28.88 8.25 13.29
N ASP A 271 -28.06 7.42 12.65
CA ASP A 271 -27.73 6.06 13.07
C ASP A 271 -26.27 5.87 13.51
N ASP A 272 -25.51 6.95 13.59
CA ASP A 272 -24.14 7.06 14.10
C ASP A 272 -23.14 6.21 13.28
N ASP A 273 -23.31 6.15 11.97
CA ASP A 273 -22.51 5.35 11.03
C ASP A 273 -21.46 6.15 10.24
N LEU A 274 -21.41 7.48 10.48
CA LEU A 274 -20.55 8.49 9.86
C LEU A 274 -21.05 9.09 8.54
N LEU A 275 -22.21 8.68 8.03
CA LEU A 275 -22.88 9.37 6.93
C LEU A 275 -23.85 10.43 7.44
N SER A 276 -23.91 11.56 6.76
CA SER A 276 -24.98 12.52 6.99
C SER A 276 -26.24 12.10 6.25
N ALA A 277 -27.42 12.53 6.72
CA ALA A 277 -28.69 12.31 6.03
C ALA A 277 -28.65 12.74 4.55
N LEU A 278 -27.87 13.78 4.22
CA LEU A 278 -27.64 14.18 2.84
C LEU A 278 -26.79 13.16 2.07
N ASP A 279 -25.71 12.66 2.65
CA ASP A 279 -24.87 11.63 2.03
C ASP A 279 -25.68 10.36 1.76
N GLU A 280 -26.52 9.97 2.72
CA GLU A 280 -27.38 8.79 2.60
C GLU A 280 -28.47 8.93 1.54
N PHE A 281 -29.02 10.14 1.41
CA PHE A 281 -29.92 10.46 0.32
C PHE A 281 -29.26 10.25 -1.06
N TRP A 282 -27.98 10.60 -1.20
CA TRP A 282 -27.22 10.43 -2.44
C TRP A 282 -26.77 8.97 -2.66
N SER A 283 -26.32 8.30 -1.61
CA SER A 283 -25.90 6.89 -1.59
C SER A 283 -27.09 5.92 -1.66
N ALA A 284 -28.32 6.42 -1.53
CA ALA A 284 -29.55 5.64 -1.49
C ALA A 284 -29.58 4.58 -0.37
N THR A 285 -28.99 4.94 0.77
CA THR A 285 -29.00 4.20 2.03
C THR A 285 -30.14 4.67 2.93
N ASP A 286 -30.39 3.96 4.04
CA ASP A 286 -31.44 4.30 4.99
C ASP A 286 -30.85 5.06 6.20
N PRO A 287 -31.15 6.36 6.37
CA PRO A 287 -30.65 7.24 7.46
C PRO A 287 -31.08 6.90 8.87
N THR A 288 -31.63 5.72 9.05
CA THR A 288 -32.04 5.21 10.34
C THR A 288 -31.51 3.80 10.59
N ASN A 289 -30.71 3.27 9.67
CA ASN A 289 -30.20 1.92 9.69
C ASN A 289 -28.74 1.92 9.21
N PRO A 290 -27.79 1.72 10.13
CA PRO A 290 -26.36 1.94 9.85
C PRO A 290 -25.74 0.87 8.94
N ASP A 291 -26.51 -0.08 8.42
CA ASP A 291 -26.09 -1.23 7.59
C ASP A 291 -27.29 -1.58 6.69
N THR A 292 -27.38 -0.89 5.55
CA THR A 292 -28.53 -0.87 4.64
C THR A 292 -28.80 -2.22 3.99
N ASP A 293 -27.76 -2.99 3.68
CA ASP A 293 -27.90 -4.28 3.00
C ASP A 293 -27.80 -5.51 3.93
N GLY A 294 -27.36 -5.31 5.17
CA GLY A 294 -27.41 -6.26 6.27
C GLY A 294 -26.29 -7.30 6.24
N ASP A 295 -25.13 -6.97 5.68
CA ASP A 295 -23.99 -7.89 5.61
C ASP A 295 -23.05 -7.84 6.83
N GLY A 296 -23.23 -6.84 7.70
CA GLY A 296 -22.51 -6.66 8.94
C GLY A 296 -21.42 -5.60 8.92
N ILE A 297 -21.22 -4.92 7.79
CA ILE A 297 -20.39 -3.72 7.67
C ILE A 297 -21.31 -2.48 7.66
N PRO A 298 -20.96 -1.37 8.35
CA PRO A 298 -21.78 -0.16 8.30
C PRO A 298 -21.68 0.62 6.97
N ASP A 299 -22.76 1.30 6.55
CA ASP A 299 -22.81 2.01 5.26
C ASP A 299 -21.69 3.06 5.14
N GLY A 300 -21.46 3.83 6.21
CA GLY A 300 -20.35 4.80 6.25
C GLY A 300 -18.95 4.16 6.20
N TYR A 301 -18.79 2.94 6.70
CA TYR A 301 -17.52 2.19 6.60
C TYR A 301 -17.31 1.69 5.17
N GLU A 302 -18.36 1.15 4.55
CA GLU A 302 -18.36 0.72 3.15
C GLU A 302 -18.04 1.89 2.23
N PHE A 303 -18.71 3.03 2.45
CA PHE A 303 -18.47 4.27 1.73
C PHE A 303 -17.01 4.76 1.86
N ALA A 304 -16.43 4.70 3.06
CA ALA A 304 -15.05 5.11 3.31
C ALA A 304 -14.01 4.25 2.56
N TYR A 305 -14.32 2.97 2.35
CA TYR A 305 -13.45 2.01 1.64
C TYR A 305 -13.91 1.70 0.20
N GLY A 306 -14.81 2.50 -0.34
CA GLY A 306 -15.25 2.40 -1.74
C GLY A 306 -15.98 1.10 -2.07
N LEU A 307 -16.59 0.47 -1.06
CA LEU A 307 -17.58 -0.59 -1.20
C LEU A 307 -18.96 0.03 -1.51
N ASP A 308 -19.91 -0.80 -1.95
CA ASP A 308 -21.29 -0.38 -2.25
C ASP A 308 -22.19 -0.77 -1.07
N PRO A 309 -22.69 0.20 -0.26
CA PRO A 309 -23.57 -0.03 0.91
C PRO A 309 -24.93 -0.70 0.62
N ARG A 310 -25.10 -1.17 -0.61
CA ARG A 310 -26.29 -1.82 -1.12
C ARG A 310 -26.00 -3.19 -1.74
N ASP A 311 -24.74 -3.61 -1.81
CA ASP A 311 -24.30 -4.91 -2.32
C ASP A 311 -23.69 -5.78 -1.21
N PRO A 312 -24.50 -6.68 -0.58
CA PRO A 312 -24.09 -7.43 0.61
C PRO A 312 -23.06 -8.54 0.31
N THR A 313 -22.51 -8.55 -0.90
CA THR A 313 -21.52 -9.52 -1.35
C THR A 313 -20.10 -8.99 -1.28
N ASP A 314 -19.91 -7.68 -1.16
CA ASP A 314 -18.58 -7.07 -1.21
C ASP A 314 -17.86 -7.04 0.16
N ALA A 315 -18.57 -7.20 1.28
CA ALA A 315 -17.97 -7.50 2.60
C ALA A 315 -17.06 -8.73 2.62
N SER A 316 -17.23 -9.64 1.65
CA SER A 316 -16.42 -10.85 1.51
C SER A 316 -15.17 -10.68 0.64
N VAL A 317 -14.94 -9.48 0.10
CA VAL A 317 -13.76 -9.21 -0.71
C VAL A 317 -12.55 -9.04 0.20
N ASP A 318 -11.41 -9.51 -0.30
CA ASP A 318 -10.10 -9.38 0.33
C ASP A 318 -9.40 -8.19 -0.33
N LEU A 319 -9.36 -7.07 0.40
CA LEU A 319 -9.08 -5.73 -0.09
C LEU A 319 -7.59 -5.50 -0.31
N ASP A 320 -6.67 -6.18 0.41
CA ASP A 320 -5.19 -6.10 0.36
C ASP A 320 -4.44 -7.40 -0.05
N GLY A 321 -5.17 -8.47 -0.30
CA GLY A 321 -4.63 -9.72 -0.80
C GLY A 321 -3.92 -10.56 0.26
N ASP A 322 -4.07 -10.25 1.54
CA ASP A 322 -3.48 -10.99 2.65
C ASP A 322 -4.25 -12.28 3.00
N GLY A 323 -5.45 -12.43 2.43
CA GLY A 323 -6.32 -13.60 2.56
C GLY A 323 -7.46 -13.45 3.57
N TYR A 324 -7.65 -12.27 4.18
CA TYR A 324 -8.81 -11.94 5.01
C TYR A 324 -9.83 -11.10 4.24
N SER A 325 -11.10 -11.25 4.58
CA SER A 325 -12.17 -10.42 4.02
C SER A 325 -12.38 -9.13 4.81
N VAL A 326 -12.92 -8.08 4.15
CA VAL A 326 -13.20 -6.79 4.81
C VAL A 326 -14.01 -6.98 6.11
N LEU A 327 -14.98 -7.89 6.13
CA LEU A 327 -15.75 -8.20 7.33
C LEU A 327 -14.89 -8.77 8.46
N GLU A 328 -13.96 -9.67 8.16
CA GLU A 328 -13.08 -10.28 9.15
C GLU A 328 -12.15 -9.24 9.78
N GLU A 329 -11.67 -8.32 8.98
CA GLU A 329 -10.77 -7.25 9.39
C GLU A 329 -11.50 -6.15 10.17
N TYR A 330 -12.69 -5.75 9.72
CA TYR A 330 -13.57 -4.86 10.48
C TYR A 330 -13.88 -5.42 11.88
N LEU A 331 -14.18 -6.72 11.98
CA LEU A 331 -14.41 -7.38 13.27
C LEU A 331 -13.15 -7.49 14.13
N ALA A 332 -11.97 -7.57 13.51
CA ALA A 332 -10.68 -7.58 14.18
C ALA A 332 -10.19 -6.18 14.59
N GLY A 333 -10.77 -5.12 14.00
CA GLY A 333 -10.30 -3.74 14.16
C GLY A 333 -8.95 -3.51 13.49
N THR A 334 -8.68 -4.27 12.42
CA THR A 334 -7.50 -4.14 11.58
C THR A 334 -7.85 -3.41 10.30
N ASP A 335 -6.83 -2.95 9.61
CA ASP A 335 -6.98 -2.09 8.45
C ASP A 335 -7.15 -3.01 7.19
N PRO A 336 -8.34 -3.11 6.55
CA PRO A 336 -8.60 -4.02 5.41
C PRO A 336 -7.81 -3.85 4.09
N THR A 337 -6.92 -2.90 4.06
CA THR A 337 -6.16 -2.41 2.93
C THR A 337 -4.66 -2.47 3.20
N ASN A 338 -4.20 -2.96 4.35
CA ASN A 338 -2.79 -3.01 4.68
C ASN A 338 -2.42 -4.43 5.07
N PRO A 339 -1.69 -5.17 4.21
CA PRO A 339 -1.45 -6.58 4.43
C PRO A 339 -0.55 -6.88 5.64
N ASP A 340 0.10 -5.85 6.20
CA ASP A 340 0.90 -5.96 7.43
C ASP A 340 0.07 -5.73 8.71
N ASP A 341 -1.16 -5.22 8.61
CA ASP A 341 -2.10 -5.03 9.71
C ASP A 341 -3.28 -5.98 9.54
N SER A 342 -3.01 -7.27 9.79
CA SER A 342 -3.97 -8.34 9.58
C SER A 342 -4.45 -8.96 10.91
N PRO A 343 -5.60 -9.65 10.91
CA PRO A 343 -6.10 -10.35 12.09
C PRO A 343 -5.08 -11.36 12.65
N VAL A 344 -4.77 -11.24 13.94
CA VAL A 344 -3.80 -12.11 14.63
C VAL A 344 -4.23 -13.58 14.51
N GLN A 345 -3.42 -14.41 13.82
CA GLN A 345 -3.68 -15.85 13.74
C GLN A 345 -3.40 -16.54 15.07
N GLU A 346 -4.39 -17.28 15.60
CA GLU A 346 -4.15 -18.15 16.74
C GLU A 346 -3.14 -19.25 16.39
N THR A 347 -2.07 -19.35 17.18
CA THR A 347 -1.02 -20.35 17.01
C THR A 347 -1.59 -21.77 17.11
N GLN A 348 -1.54 -22.55 16.02
CA GLN A 348 -2.03 -23.92 16.03
C GLN A 348 -0.97 -24.91 16.53
N TYR A 349 -1.33 -25.67 17.57
CA TYR A 349 -0.52 -26.76 18.09
C TYR A 349 -1.10 -28.11 17.70
N THR A 350 -0.21 -29.07 17.44
CA THR A 350 -0.56 -30.45 17.13
C THR A 350 0.17 -31.42 18.05
N ALA A 351 -0.46 -32.56 18.33
CA ALA A 351 0.12 -33.59 19.19
C ALA A 351 1.43 -34.17 18.65
N GLY A 352 2.43 -34.33 19.52
CA GLY A 352 3.74 -34.94 19.22
C GLY A 352 4.90 -33.96 19.14
N PHE A 353 6.07 -34.47 18.79
CA PHE A 353 7.29 -33.70 18.59
C PHE A 353 7.50 -33.35 17.11
N ILE A 354 8.30 -32.32 16.88
CA ILE A 354 8.98 -32.10 15.60
C ILE A 354 10.42 -32.62 15.71
N GLY A 355 10.79 -33.57 14.86
CA GLY A 355 12.12 -34.15 14.75
C GLY A 355 12.91 -33.54 13.59
N GLN A 356 14.09 -33.00 13.89
CA GLN A 356 15.05 -32.46 12.93
C GLN A 356 16.21 -33.45 12.78
N TYR A 357 16.47 -33.91 11.56
CA TYR A 357 17.41 -35.00 11.27
C TYR A 357 18.66 -34.47 10.59
N PHE A 358 19.83 -34.94 11.05
CA PHE A 358 21.13 -34.45 10.60
C PHE A 358 22.07 -35.62 10.29
N GLN A 359 22.94 -35.44 9.30
CA GLN A 359 24.15 -36.22 9.17
C GLN A 359 25.24 -35.63 10.09
N GLY A 360 26.08 -36.52 10.62
CA GLY A 360 27.09 -36.20 11.61
C GLY A 360 26.57 -36.25 13.05
N THR A 361 27.49 -36.30 14.02
CA THR A 361 27.17 -36.48 15.44
C THR A 361 27.09 -35.17 16.22
N SER A 362 27.17 -34.02 15.54
CA SER A 362 27.14 -32.69 16.15
C SER A 362 26.21 -31.74 15.41
N PHE A 363 25.12 -32.28 14.82
CA PHE A 363 24.18 -31.53 13.97
C PHE A 363 24.86 -30.89 12.77
N ASP A 364 25.79 -31.64 12.15
CA ASP A 364 26.73 -31.11 11.17
C ASP A 364 26.03 -30.72 9.85
N ASP A 365 25.27 -31.64 9.26
CA ASP A 365 24.56 -31.42 8.00
C ASP A 365 23.05 -31.67 8.19
N PHE A 366 22.23 -30.63 8.14
CA PHE A 366 20.77 -30.78 8.20
C PHE A 366 20.23 -31.52 6.96
N LEU A 367 19.32 -32.47 7.18
CA LEU A 367 18.74 -33.29 6.12
C LEU A 367 17.26 -32.97 5.89
N TYR A 368 16.43 -33.11 6.93
CA TYR A 368 15.00 -32.82 6.85
C TYR A 368 14.36 -32.73 8.24
N THR A 369 13.16 -32.19 8.27
CA THR A 369 12.27 -32.16 9.44
C THR A 369 11.07 -33.05 9.21
N GLN A 370 10.57 -33.71 10.26
CA GLN A 370 9.30 -34.43 10.22
C GLN A 370 8.59 -34.37 11.58
N LYS A 371 7.31 -34.72 11.57
CA LYS A 371 6.53 -34.90 12.80
C LYS A 371 6.70 -36.31 13.34
N ASP A 372 7.03 -36.41 14.63
CA ASP A 372 7.17 -37.64 15.37
C ASP A 372 6.16 -37.68 16.54
N PRO A 373 5.08 -38.46 16.45
CA PRO A 373 4.06 -38.56 17.51
C PRO A 373 4.62 -39.02 18.87
N SER A 374 5.75 -39.72 18.86
CA SER A 374 6.51 -40.12 20.04
C SER A 374 7.96 -40.42 19.67
N ILE A 375 8.86 -40.41 20.66
CA ILE A 375 10.24 -40.86 20.51
C ILE A 375 10.31 -42.27 21.10
N GLN A 376 10.12 -43.28 20.25
CA GLN A 376 10.15 -44.71 20.59
C GLN A 376 10.75 -45.49 19.42
N PHE A 377 12.03 -45.22 19.13
CA PHE A 377 12.73 -45.72 17.96
C PHE A 377 13.78 -46.78 18.32
N ASP A 378 13.78 -47.86 17.53
CA ASP A 378 14.81 -48.91 17.55
C ASP A 378 15.15 -49.24 16.10
N TRP A 379 16.22 -48.63 15.59
CA TRP A 379 16.68 -48.82 14.22
C TRP A 379 17.66 -49.99 14.10
N GLY A 380 18.16 -50.53 15.21
CA GLY A 380 19.29 -51.46 15.23
C GLY A 380 20.43 -50.92 14.36
N SER A 381 21.03 -51.77 13.53
CA SER A 381 22.07 -51.36 12.57
C SER A 381 21.62 -50.49 11.37
N GLY A 382 20.36 -50.04 11.36
CA GLY A 382 19.74 -49.23 10.32
C GLY A 382 19.80 -47.73 10.60
N SER A 383 18.93 -46.98 9.93
CA SER A 383 18.78 -45.54 10.09
C SER A 383 17.30 -45.13 10.02
N PRO A 384 16.94 -43.91 10.44
CA PRO A 384 15.57 -43.39 10.35
C PRO A 384 14.96 -43.39 8.95
N SER A 385 15.79 -43.15 7.92
CA SER A 385 15.37 -43.17 6.53
C SER A 385 16.57 -43.39 5.62
N SER A 386 16.33 -43.63 4.33
CA SER A 386 17.39 -43.79 3.33
C SER A 386 18.26 -42.55 3.12
N GLN A 387 17.84 -41.38 3.61
CA GLN A 387 18.62 -40.13 3.53
C GLN A 387 19.59 -39.99 4.71
N VAL A 388 19.31 -40.65 5.84
CA VAL A 388 20.14 -40.64 7.03
C VAL A 388 21.13 -41.81 6.96
N PRO A 389 22.45 -41.59 7.16
CA PRO A 389 23.41 -42.68 7.18
C PRO A 389 23.14 -43.64 8.35
N ASN A 390 23.52 -44.92 8.20
CA ASN A 390 23.34 -45.92 9.27
C ASN A 390 24.12 -45.62 10.56
N ASN A 391 25.17 -44.79 10.48
CA ASN A 391 25.98 -44.38 11.61
C ASN A 391 26.36 -42.92 11.41
N GLN A 392 26.80 -42.24 12.46
CA GLN A 392 27.22 -40.83 12.41
C GLN A 392 26.06 -39.94 11.94
N PHE A 393 24.96 -39.98 12.69
CA PHE A 393 23.83 -39.09 12.50
C PHE A 393 23.37 -38.52 13.85
N SER A 394 22.60 -37.45 13.81
CA SER A 394 22.03 -36.82 15.00
C SER A 394 20.60 -36.35 14.75
N ILE A 395 19.81 -36.27 15.82
CA ILE A 395 18.41 -35.88 15.77
C ILE A 395 18.12 -34.91 16.91
N ARG A 396 17.36 -33.86 16.63
CA ARG A 396 16.80 -32.95 17.65
C ARG A 396 15.28 -33.01 17.60
N TRP A 397 14.66 -33.50 18.67
CA TRP A 397 13.21 -33.46 18.86
C TRP A 397 12.81 -32.28 19.73
N GLN A 398 11.80 -31.52 19.32
CA GLN A 398 11.32 -30.32 20.00
C GLN A 398 9.80 -30.36 20.15
N GLY A 399 9.30 -29.95 21.32
CA GLY A 399 7.87 -29.85 21.63
C GLY A 399 7.64 -29.30 23.04
N TRP A 400 6.39 -29.11 23.43
CA TRP A 400 5.98 -28.63 24.74
C TRP A 400 5.25 -29.73 25.49
N PHE A 401 5.68 -30.01 26.71
CA PHE A 401 4.95 -30.83 27.64
C PHE A 401 3.87 -30.00 28.34
N VAL A 402 2.63 -30.45 28.18
CA VAL A 402 1.45 -29.89 28.85
C VAL A 402 1.05 -30.86 29.97
N PRO A 403 1.19 -30.45 31.24
CA PRO A 403 0.90 -31.33 32.35
C PRO A 403 -0.61 -31.65 32.40
N PRO A 404 -1.04 -32.92 32.36
CA PRO A 404 -2.46 -33.29 32.19
C PRO A 404 -3.31 -33.15 33.47
N HIS A 405 -2.77 -32.51 34.52
CA HIS A 405 -3.48 -32.37 35.78
C HIS A 405 -4.15 -31.01 35.91
N THR A 406 -5.22 -30.97 36.70
CA THR A 406 -6.08 -29.79 36.84
C THR A 406 -5.97 -29.11 38.19
N ASP A 407 -5.19 -29.65 39.14
CA ASP A 407 -5.07 -29.13 40.50
C ASP A 407 -3.75 -29.45 41.20
N GLY A 408 -3.18 -28.42 41.83
CA GLY A 408 -1.99 -28.47 42.69
C GLY A 408 -0.71 -28.90 41.97
N THR A 409 0.44 -28.71 42.62
CA THR A 409 1.73 -29.11 42.03
C THR A 409 1.83 -30.63 41.86
N ARG A 410 2.24 -31.11 40.67
CA ARG A 410 2.56 -32.52 40.41
C ARG A 410 3.97 -32.76 39.93
N SER A 411 4.55 -33.87 40.38
CA SER A 411 5.89 -34.30 39.99
C SER A 411 5.83 -35.28 38.82
N TYR A 412 6.62 -35.01 37.80
CA TYR A 412 6.79 -35.85 36.62
C TYR A 412 8.25 -36.28 36.49
N GLN A 413 8.48 -37.51 36.07
CA GLN A 413 9.81 -38.02 35.75
C GLN A 413 9.95 -38.16 34.24
N LEU A 414 10.88 -37.40 33.68
CA LEU A 414 11.30 -37.51 32.28
C LEU A 414 12.40 -38.56 32.21
N THR A 415 12.26 -39.55 31.32
CA THR A 415 13.27 -40.60 31.14
C THR A 415 13.65 -40.70 29.67
N THR A 416 14.95 -40.65 29.40
CA THR A 416 15.53 -40.93 28.08
C THR A 416 16.21 -42.29 28.10
N ARG A 417 16.16 -43.05 27.00
CA ARG A 417 16.98 -44.25 26.79
C ARG A 417 17.58 -44.24 25.39
N THR A 418 18.90 -44.17 25.27
CA THR A 418 19.57 -44.04 23.97
C THR A 418 20.81 -44.91 23.83
N ASP A 419 21.07 -45.32 22.60
CA ASP A 419 22.31 -45.89 22.06
C ASP A 419 22.58 -45.10 20.77
N ASP A 420 23.54 -44.17 20.68
CA ASP A 420 24.53 -43.71 21.65
C ASP A 420 24.06 -42.53 22.57
N GLY A 421 24.46 -41.30 22.26
CA GLY A 421 24.51 -40.17 23.19
C GLY A 421 23.22 -39.36 23.24
N VAL A 422 22.98 -38.69 24.37
CA VAL A 422 21.74 -37.93 24.60
C VAL A 422 21.95 -36.66 25.39
N ARG A 423 21.21 -35.62 25.05
CA ARG A 423 20.98 -34.42 25.85
C ARG A 423 19.47 -34.19 25.98
N LEU A 424 19.00 -33.85 27.18
CA LEU A 424 17.63 -33.42 27.44
C LEU A 424 17.67 -32.01 28.01
N LEU A 425 16.95 -31.09 27.38
CA LEU A 425 16.80 -29.71 27.81
C LEU A 425 15.35 -29.44 28.19
N VAL A 426 15.14 -28.73 29.30
CA VAL A 426 13.84 -28.24 29.76
C VAL A 426 13.91 -26.72 29.78
N ASN A 427 13.01 -26.06 29.04
CA ASN A 427 13.02 -24.60 28.84
C ASN A 427 14.41 -24.07 28.44
N GLY A 428 15.04 -24.74 27.47
CA GLY A 428 16.38 -24.40 26.95
C GLY A 428 17.56 -24.75 27.87
N LYS A 429 17.34 -25.27 29.09
CA LYS A 429 18.42 -25.61 30.04
C LYS A 429 18.70 -27.11 30.05
N PRO A 430 19.96 -27.56 29.92
CA PRO A 430 20.29 -28.98 29.96
C PRO A 430 20.05 -29.57 31.35
N VAL A 431 19.22 -30.62 31.43
CA VAL A 431 18.92 -31.39 32.65
C VAL A 431 19.52 -32.81 32.60
N ILE A 432 19.75 -33.34 31.40
CA ILE A 432 20.55 -34.55 31.15
C ILE A 432 21.58 -34.19 30.08
N ASP A 433 22.85 -34.49 30.33
CA ASP A 433 23.92 -34.29 29.35
C ASP A 433 24.87 -35.49 29.36
N GLN A 434 24.66 -36.40 28.42
CA GLN A 434 25.40 -37.63 28.22
C GLN A 434 25.79 -37.75 26.75
N TRP A 435 26.43 -36.70 26.22
CA TRP A 435 26.94 -36.65 24.84
C TRP A 435 28.23 -37.46 24.67
N LYS A 436 28.12 -38.79 24.80
CA LYS A 436 29.22 -39.75 24.73
C LYS A 436 28.74 -41.09 24.17
N ASN A 437 29.65 -41.86 23.57
CA ASN A 437 29.32 -43.20 23.09
C ASN A 437 28.99 -44.12 24.26
N GLN A 438 27.92 -44.89 24.14
CA GLN A 438 27.39 -45.76 25.17
C GLN A 438 26.42 -46.76 24.54
N SER A 439 26.37 -47.98 25.07
CA SER A 439 25.24 -48.88 24.79
C SER A 439 23.93 -48.29 25.33
N ALA A 440 22.80 -48.77 24.83
CA ALA A 440 21.45 -48.39 25.27
C ALA A 440 21.31 -48.17 26.79
N THR A 441 21.33 -46.91 27.23
CA THR A 441 21.37 -46.51 28.64
C THR A 441 20.26 -45.52 28.96
N SER A 442 19.65 -45.68 30.14
CA SER A 442 18.59 -44.79 30.63
C SER A 442 19.12 -43.74 31.60
N TYR A 443 18.61 -42.51 31.45
CA TYR A 443 18.80 -41.40 32.37
C TYR A 443 17.45 -40.74 32.64
N SER A 444 17.28 -40.20 33.85
CA SER A 444 16.00 -39.60 34.25
C SER A 444 16.22 -38.27 34.97
N HIS A 445 15.23 -37.39 34.84
CA HIS A 445 15.14 -36.12 35.54
C HIS A 445 13.73 -35.94 36.09
N GLU A 446 13.61 -35.35 37.29
CA GLU A 446 12.32 -35.08 37.92
C GLU A 446 12.03 -33.58 37.90
N LEU A 447 10.81 -33.22 37.55
CA LEU A 447 10.31 -31.84 37.52
C LEU A 447 8.96 -31.77 38.22
N SER A 448 8.65 -30.61 38.82
CA SER A 448 7.38 -30.34 39.47
C SER A 448 6.71 -29.16 38.78
N LEU A 449 5.44 -29.32 38.38
CA LEU A 449 4.68 -28.31 37.63
C LEU A 449 3.33 -28.06 38.28
N GLU A 450 2.86 -26.83 38.16
CA GLU A 450 1.45 -26.48 38.38
C GLU A 450 0.59 -26.90 37.17
N PRO A 451 -0.75 -26.91 37.30
CA PRO A 451 -1.66 -27.12 36.17
C PRO A 451 -1.40 -26.11 35.06
N GLU A 452 -1.49 -26.54 33.80
CA GLU A 452 -1.34 -25.70 32.60
C GLU A 452 0.04 -25.03 32.44
N GLU A 453 1.00 -25.28 33.33
CA GLU A 453 2.38 -24.81 33.21
C GLU A 453 3.11 -25.59 32.09
N ARG A 454 2.94 -25.14 30.85
CA ARG A 454 3.61 -25.69 29.68
C ARG A 454 5.13 -25.55 29.81
N VAL A 455 5.87 -26.62 29.51
CA VAL A 455 7.34 -26.60 29.51
C VAL A 455 7.88 -27.13 28.19
N ALA A 456 8.81 -26.38 27.60
CA ALA A 456 9.47 -26.81 26.38
C ALA A 456 10.46 -27.93 26.67
N ILE A 457 10.39 -28.99 25.86
CA ILE A 457 11.22 -30.17 25.91
C ILE A 457 12.00 -30.25 24.61
N THR A 458 13.32 -30.29 24.73
CA THR A 458 14.22 -30.59 23.62
C THR A 458 15.01 -31.85 23.96
N MET A 459 14.88 -32.90 23.15
CA MET A 459 15.74 -34.08 23.24
C MET A 459 16.67 -34.12 22.04
N GLU A 460 17.96 -34.07 22.32
CA GLU A 460 19.05 -34.18 21.35
C GLU A 460 19.68 -35.57 21.45
N TYR A 461 19.94 -36.19 20.32
CA TYR A 461 20.48 -37.55 20.21
C TYR A 461 21.55 -37.62 19.12
N TYR A 462 22.55 -38.48 19.30
CA TYR A 462 23.41 -38.90 18.20
C TYR A 462 23.70 -40.40 18.23
N GLU A 463 23.95 -40.92 17.04
CA GLU A 463 24.46 -42.26 16.80
C GLU A 463 25.92 -42.20 16.32
N GLY A 464 26.85 -42.74 17.09
CA GLY A 464 28.26 -42.82 16.74
C GLY A 464 28.57 -44.06 15.90
N GLY A 465 27.95 -45.18 16.22
CA GLY A 465 27.81 -46.33 15.34
C GLY A 465 27.43 -47.64 16.03
N TRP A 466 27.17 -48.67 15.22
CA TRP A 466 26.56 -49.95 15.58
C TRP A 466 25.03 -49.90 15.61
N ASP A 467 24.41 -50.08 16.78
CA ASP A 467 22.97 -50.21 16.93
C ASP A 467 22.39 -48.88 17.44
N ALA A 468 21.48 -48.29 16.69
CA ALA A 468 20.86 -47.01 17.01
C ALA A 468 19.49 -47.19 17.66
N SER A 469 19.27 -46.59 18.84
CA SER A 469 17.96 -46.53 19.48
C SER A 469 17.76 -45.25 20.30
N ALA A 470 16.52 -44.74 20.34
CA ALA A 470 16.15 -43.57 21.12
C ALA A 470 14.72 -43.69 21.65
N ALA A 471 14.55 -43.51 22.95
CA ALA A 471 13.24 -43.48 23.61
C ALA A 471 13.14 -42.33 24.61
N PHE A 472 11.96 -41.71 24.68
CA PHE A 472 11.57 -40.72 25.68
C PHE A 472 10.23 -41.12 26.32
N THR A 473 10.16 -41.04 27.64
CA THR A 473 8.92 -41.29 28.40
C THR A 473 8.73 -40.24 29.49
N VAL A 474 7.46 -39.96 29.81
CA VAL A 474 7.06 -39.13 30.95
C VAL A 474 6.24 -39.99 31.90
N THR A 475 6.63 -40.07 33.17
CA THR A 475 5.88 -40.80 34.19
C THR A 475 5.36 -39.84 35.25
N ASP A 476 4.04 -39.87 35.49
CA ASP A 476 3.43 -39.20 36.64
C ASP A 476 3.87 -39.93 37.91
N GLN A 477 4.64 -39.25 38.78
CA GLN A 477 5.20 -39.86 39.99
C GLN A 477 4.16 -40.15 41.07
N GLN A 478 2.99 -39.49 41.00
CA GLN A 478 1.93 -39.71 41.97
C GLN A 478 1.13 -40.98 41.65
N THR A 479 0.85 -41.23 40.37
CA THR A 479 0.10 -42.41 39.92
C THR A 479 1.00 -43.58 39.52
N GLY A 480 2.27 -43.31 39.20
CA GLY A 480 3.20 -44.27 38.61
C GLY A 480 2.88 -44.60 37.14
N THR A 481 2.02 -43.81 36.49
CA THR A 481 1.55 -44.07 35.12
C THR A 481 2.48 -43.42 34.10
N GLU A 482 2.90 -44.17 33.10
CA GLU A 482 3.57 -43.62 31.92
C GLU A 482 2.53 -42.93 31.02
N LEU A 483 2.78 -41.68 30.68
CA LEU A 483 1.91 -40.84 29.87
C LEU A 483 2.26 -41.02 28.39
N SER A 484 1.22 -41.13 27.54
CA SER A 484 1.42 -41.16 26.09
C SER A 484 1.88 -39.79 25.60
N ALA A 485 3.07 -39.71 25.00
CA ALA A 485 3.60 -38.47 24.44
C ALA A 485 2.60 -37.78 23.48
N SER A 486 1.86 -38.56 22.69
CA SER A 486 0.79 -38.06 21.80
C SER A 486 -0.35 -37.30 22.50
N ASN A 487 -0.46 -37.39 23.82
CA ASN A 487 -1.55 -36.77 24.59
C ASN A 487 -1.07 -35.61 25.46
N VAL A 488 0.24 -35.51 25.69
CA VAL A 488 0.82 -34.56 26.66
C VAL A 488 1.96 -33.77 26.08
N ILE A 489 2.40 -34.09 24.86
CA ILE A 489 3.36 -33.30 24.10
C ILE A 489 2.62 -32.70 22.91
N GLU A 490 2.80 -31.41 22.72
CA GLU A 490 2.34 -30.67 21.56
C GLU A 490 3.50 -29.93 20.88
N SER A 491 3.35 -29.61 19.61
CA SER A 491 4.30 -28.79 18.84
C SER A 491 3.56 -27.95 17.82
N LEU A 492 4.16 -26.86 17.36
CA LEU A 492 3.58 -26.02 16.31
C LEU A 492 3.27 -26.85 15.07
N ASP A 493 2.10 -26.61 14.47
CA ASP A 493 1.79 -27.20 13.17
C ASP A 493 2.79 -26.66 12.14
N LEU A 494 3.50 -27.55 11.46
CA LEU A 494 4.46 -27.15 10.42
C LEU A 494 3.80 -26.40 9.25
N SER A 495 2.47 -26.43 9.12
CA SER A 495 1.72 -25.67 8.11
C SER A 495 1.28 -24.27 8.56
N THR A 496 1.48 -23.89 9.83
CA THR A 496 1.17 -22.55 10.33
C THR A 496 2.07 -21.48 9.70
N THR A 497 1.54 -20.28 9.56
CA THR A 497 2.24 -19.09 9.06
C THR A 497 3.32 -18.58 10.04
N PRO A 498 4.35 -17.90 9.54
CA PRO A 498 5.57 -17.59 10.28
C PRO A 498 5.52 -16.24 11.00
N GLU A 499 4.70 -16.11 12.03
CA GLU A 499 4.64 -14.84 12.80
C GLU A 499 5.08 -14.97 14.25
N VAL A 500 5.02 -16.17 14.81
CA VAL A 500 5.29 -16.37 16.23
C VAL A 500 6.76 -16.71 16.44
N SER A 501 7.52 -15.81 17.07
CA SER A 501 8.80 -16.16 17.68
C SER A 501 8.66 -16.23 19.20
N THR A 502 9.07 -17.35 19.81
CA THR A 502 9.15 -17.48 21.27
C THR A 502 10.35 -16.74 21.87
N LEU A 503 11.29 -16.32 21.03
CA LEU A 503 12.44 -15.52 21.43
C LEU A 503 12.36 -14.13 20.78
N GLU A 504 12.83 -13.10 21.47
CA GLU A 504 13.04 -11.77 20.87
C GLU A 504 14.31 -11.77 19.97
N ASP A 505 14.54 -12.83 19.19
CA ASP A 505 15.63 -12.93 18.22
C ASP A 505 15.17 -12.71 16.77
N GLY A 506 13.87 -12.48 16.57
CA GLY A 506 13.26 -12.11 15.29
C GLY A 506 13.22 -13.22 14.24
N ILE A 507 13.64 -14.45 14.58
CA ILE A 507 13.47 -15.62 13.72
C ILE A 507 12.22 -16.36 14.19
N SER A 508 11.24 -16.56 13.30
CA SER A 508 10.01 -17.27 13.65
C SER A 508 10.28 -18.70 14.13
N ASP A 509 9.49 -19.17 15.09
CA ASP A 509 9.62 -20.51 15.64
C ASP A 509 9.38 -21.59 14.60
N ILE A 510 8.47 -21.32 13.68
CA ILE A 510 8.16 -22.25 12.60
C ILE A 510 9.34 -22.42 11.66
N TYR A 511 10.01 -21.33 11.26
CA TYR A 511 11.23 -21.38 10.45
C TYR A 511 12.32 -22.15 11.18
N LYS A 512 12.48 -21.91 12.49
CA LYS A 512 13.43 -22.67 13.32
C LYS A 512 13.13 -24.16 13.28
N LEU A 513 11.87 -24.54 13.43
CA LEU A 513 11.44 -25.93 13.41
C LEU A 513 11.62 -26.57 12.03
N ARG A 514 11.23 -25.90 10.94
CA ARG A 514 11.34 -26.42 9.56
C ARG A 514 12.79 -26.67 9.18
N TYR A 515 13.72 -25.80 9.58
CA TYR A 515 15.08 -25.80 9.07
C TYR A 515 16.16 -26.10 10.11
N GLY A 516 15.90 -27.00 11.07
CA GLY A 516 16.98 -27.57 11.87
C GLY A 516 17.57 -26.64 12.94
N LEU A 517 16.90 -25.55 13.31
CA LEU A 517 17.38 -24.62 14.31
C LEU A 517 16.81 -24.94 15.71
N PRO A 518 17.57 -24.64 16.77
CA PRO A 518 17.10 -24.79 18.15
C PRO A 518 16.06 -23.73 18.49
N LEU A 519 14.87 -24.15 18.92
CA LEU A 519 13.72 -23.27 19.18
C LEU A 519 14.00 -22.24 20.28
N LEU A 520 14.52 -22.70 21.42
CA LEU A 520 14.78 -21.87 22.61
C LEU A 520 16.26 -21.47 22.76
N GLN A 521 16.96 -21.30 21.64
CA GLN A 521 18.29 -20.70 21.64
C GLN A 521 18.35 -19.62 20.55
N PRO A 522 18.96 -18.45 20.83
CA PRO A 522 19.16 -17.42 19.82
C PRO A 522 19.89 -18.00 18.62
N SER A 523 19.28 -17.87 17.44
CA SER A 523 19.82 -18.47 16.21
C SER A 523 20.18 -17.44 15.14
N ALA A 524 19.69 -16.20 15.24
CA ALA A 524 19.90 -15.12 14.27
C ALA A 524 21.36 -14.96 13.81
N ASP A 525 22.32 -14.90 14.76
CA ASP A 525 23.74 -14.67 14.47
C ASP A 525 24.52 -15.94 14.02
N MET A 526 23.86 -17.11 13.96
CA MET A 526 24.54 -18.35 13.59
C MET A 526 24.91 -18.34 12.11
N VAL A 527 26.09 -18.89 11.77
CA VAL A 527 26.52 -19.11 10.38
C VAL A 527 26.61 -20.61 10.15
N LEU A 528 25.71 -21.14 9.32
CA LEU A 528 25.50 -22.58 9.10
C LEU A 528 25.81 -23.03 7.67
N ASN A 529 26.13 -22.09 6.79
CA ASN A 529 26.51 -22.33 5.40
C ASN A 529 27.97 -21.93 5.18
N ASN A 530 28.55 -22.40 4.07
CA ASN A 530 29.95 -22.12 3.72
C ASN A 530 30.18 -20.72 3.13
N GLU A 531 29.11 -19.99 2.82
CA GLU A 531 29.16 -18.64 2.23
C GLU A 531 29.26 -17.54 3.30
N GLY A 532 29.13 -17.88 4.58
CA GLY A 532 29.25 -16.93 5.68
C GLY A 532 27.96 -16.15 5.97
N VAL A 533 26.84 -16.52 5.36
CA VAL A 533 25.53 -15.85 5.53
C VAL A 533 24.95 -16.23 6.90
N THR A 534 24.45 -15.25 7.65
CA THR A 534 23.82 -15.51 8.95
C THR A 534 22.43 -16.13 8.78
N VAL A 535 21.92 -16.78 9.82
CA VAL A 535 20.54 -17.28 9.82
C VAL A 535 19.54 -16.14 9.66
N TRP A 536 19.81 -14.97 10.26
CA TRP A 536 19.02 -13.77 10.08
C TRP A 536 18.95 -13.34 8.61
N ASP A 537 20.09 -13.20 7.94
CA ASP A 537 20.12 -12.79 6.55
C ASP A 537 19.45 -13.82 5.63
N ALA A 538 19.64 -15.12 5.91
CA ALA A 538 18.96 -16.19 5.19
C ALA A 538 17.44 -16.15 5.40
N TYR A 539 16.98 -15.92 6.63
CA TYR A 539 15.57 -15.78 6.98
C TYR A 539 14.91 -14.61 6.25
N GLN A 540 15.50 -13.41 6.34
CA GLN A 540 15.01 -12.22 5.64
C GLN A 540 15.02 -12.35 4.11
N SER A 541 15.93 -13.17 3.58
CA SER A 541 16.05 -13.39 2.13
C SER A 541 15.19 -14.55 1.61
N GLY A 542 14.37 -15.18 2.46
CA GLY A 542 13.56 -16.36 2.06
C GLY A 542 14.40 -17.57 1.67
N LEU A 543 15.56 -17.76 2.32
CA LEU A 543 16.53 -18.81 2.01
C LEU A 543 16.63 -19.85 3.13
N HIS A 544 16.99 -21.07 2.77
CA HIS A 544 17.33 -22.14 3.70
C HIS A 544 18.67 -21.86 4.41
N PRO A 545 18.78 -21.98 5.75
CA PRO A 545 19.94 -21.49 6.50
C PRO A 545 21.24 -22.26 6.25
N TYR A 546 21.16 -23.51 5.81
CA TYR A 546 22.33 -24.35 5.51
C TYR A 546 22.74 -24.34 4.03
N THR A 547 21.77 -24.23 3.11
CA THR A 547 21.99 -24.46 1.67
C THR A 547 21.85 -23.19 0.84
N LEU A 548 21.21 -22.16 1.40
CA LEU A 548 20.86 -20.91 0.73
C LEU A 548 19.98 -21.09 -0.52
N GLU A 549 19.31 -22.24 -0.63
CA GLU A 549 18.26 -22.43 -1.63
C GLU A 549 17.00 -21.68 -1.19
N THR A 550 16.28 -21.09 -2.16
CA THR A 550 15.00 -20.44 -1.92
C THR A 550 14.01 -21.43 -1.34
N VAL A 551 13.34 -21.07 -0.25
CA VAL A 551 12.28 -21.88 0.33
C VAL A 551 10.92 -21.39 -0.17
N SER A 552 10.06 -22.32 -0.59
CA SER A 552 8.67 -21.99 -0.96
C SER A 552 7.84 -21.80 0.31
N GLU A 553 7.11 -20.68 0.38
CA GLU A 553 6.23 -20.21 1.47
C GLU A 553 5.45 -21.29 2.26
N PRO A 554 5.07 -21.05 3.54
CA PRO A 554 5.02 -19.77 4.27
C PRO A 554 6.01 -19.77 5.44
N ASP A 555 7.25 -19.32 5.25
CA ASP A 555 8.27 -19.36 6.33
C ASP A 555 9.06 -18.06 6.49
N ALA A 556 9.22 -17.31 5.41
CA ALA A 556 9.59 -15.91 5.50
C ALA A 556 8.30 -15.08 5.59
N PRO A 557 8.29 -13.94 6.31
CA PRO A 557 7.30 -12.89 6.02
C PRO A 557 7.37 -12.59 4.53
N ALA A 558 6.26 -12.14 3.94
CA ALA A 558 6.25 -11.61 2.58
C ALA A 558 7.23 -10.43 2.53
N THR A 559 8.49 -10.74 2.25
CA THR A 559 9.54 -9.78 2.01
C THR A 559 9.79 -9.90 0.53
N GLU A 560 9.69 -8.77 -0.15
CA GLU A 560 10.23 -8.57 -1.48
C GLU A 560 11.52 -9.35 -1.70
N PRO A 561 11.76 -9.85 -2.92
CA PRO A 561 12.97 -10.61 -3.22
C PRO A 561 14.23 -9.86 -2.75
N ALA A 562 15.11 -10.61 -2.07
CA ALA A 562 16.29 -10.15 -1.35
C ALA A 562 17.00 -8.91 -1.96
N PRO A 563 17.44 -7.96 -1.13
CA PRO A 563 18.21 -6.81 -1.61
C PRO A 563 19.47 -7.34 -2.27
N THR A 564 19.68 -6.89 -3.50
CA THR A 564 20.98 -7.02 -4.17
C THR A 564 22.01 -6.37 -3.23
N GLU A 565 23.24 -6.91 -3.11
CA GLU A 565 24.36 -6.29 -2.37
C GLU A 565 24.20 -4.77 -2.36
N PRO A 566 24.28 -4.05 -1.20
CA PRO A 566 23.85 -2.66 -1.12
C PRO A 566 24.42 -1.96 -2.34
N ALA A 567 23.53 -1.56 -3.25
CA ALA A 567 23.94 -0.81 -4.39
C ALA A 567 24.55 0.43 -3.75
N VAL A 568 25.89 0.45 -3.69
CA VAL A 568 26.60 1.64 -3.28
C VAL A 568 26.28 2.59 -4.40
N SER A 569 25.23 3.37 -4.21
CA SER A 569 24.79 4.29 -5.23
C SER A 569 25.91 5.31 -5.33
N THR A 570 26.52 5.32 -6.51
CA THR A 570 27.63 6.20 -6.80
C THR A 570 27.15 7.26 -7.76
N VAL A 571 27.07 8.50 -7.29
CA VAL A 571 26.69 9.63 -8.14
C VAL A 571 27.98 10.29 -8.62
N THR A 572 28.26 10.17 -9.91
CA THR A 572 29.42 10.84 -10.53
C THR A 572 28.98 12.14 -11.18
N LEU A 573 29.28 13.26 -10.54
CA LEU A 573 29.09 14.59 -11.09
C LEU A 573 30.21 14.89 -12.09
N ARG A 574 29.88 15.46 -13.24
CA ARG A 574 30.85 15.92 -14.25
C ARG A 574 30.58 17.40 -14.55
N TRP A 575 31.64 18.21 -14.64
CA TRP A 575 31.52 19.64 -14.91
C TRP A 575 32.63 20.15 -15.82
N SER A 576 32.38 21.31 -16.43
CA SER A 576 33.38 22.06 -17.19
C SER A 576 33.94 23.19 -16.34
N ALA A 577 35.26 23.28 -16.25
CA ALA A 577 35.92 24.36 -15.52
C ALA A 577 35.58 25.74 -16.15
N PRO A 578 35.30 26.77 -15.35
CA PRO A 578 34.92 28.08 -15.86
C PRO A 578 36.09 28.76 -16.58
N GLY A 579 35.81 29.39 -17.72
CA GLY A 579 36.80 30.12 -18.52
C GLY A 579 36.80 31.65 -18.31
N THR A 580 35.80 32.18 -17.60
CA THR A 580 35.62 33.62 -17.35
C THR A 580 35.05 33.89 -15.96
N ARG A 581 35.45 35.01 -15.35
CA ARG A 581 34.89 35.54 -14.10
C ARG A 581 33.57 36.27 -14.37
N VAL A 582 32.81 36.55 -13.30
CA VAL A 582 31.51 37.26 -13.37
C VAL A 582 31.64 38.68 -13.96
N ASP A 583 32.80 39.33 -13.82
CA ASP A 583 33.07 40.65 -14.42
C ASP A 583 33.49 40.60 -15.91
N GLY A 584 33.51 39.40 -16.49
CA GLY A 584 33.86 39.15 -17.89
C GLY A 584 35.36 39.00 -18.17
N SER A 585 36.22 39.10 -17.15
CA SER A 585 37.65 38.81 -17.31
C SER A 585 37.92 37.31 -17.45
N SER A 586 38.95 36.90 -18.18
CA SER A 586 39.32 35.49 -18.31
C SER A 586 39.96 34.96 -17.02
N ILE A 587 39.62 33.74 -16.62
CA ILE A 587 40.29 33.02 -15.52
C ILE A 587 41.09 31.85 -16.11
N SER A 588 42.35 31.71 -15.67
CA SER A 588 43.18 30.55 -16.02
C SER A 588 42.84 29.37 -15.10
N LEU A 589 42.87 28.14 -15.63
CA LEU A 589 42.69 26.93 -14.83
C LEU A 589 43.70 26.80 -13.67
N SER A 590 44.88 27.41 -13.82
CA SER A 590 45.90 27.48 -12.76
C SER A 590 45.55 28.40 -11.60
N GLU A 591 44.53 29.25 -11.76
CA GLU A 591 44.04 30.16 -10.72
C GLU A 591 42.90 29.55 -9.89
N ILE A 592 42.34 28.42 -10.32
CA ILE A 592 41.33 27.66 -9.58
C ILE A 592 42.02 26.91 -8.43
N SER A 593 41.54 27.08 -7.20
CA SER A 593 42.06 26.37 -6.02
C SER A 593 41.40 25.01 -5.83
N HIS A 594 40.08 24.93 -5.90
CA HIS A 594 39.30 23.70 -5.78
C HIS A 594 37.84 23.98 -6.15
N TYR A 595 37.05 22.92 -6.28
CA TYR A 595 35.61 22.99 -6.37
C TYR A 595 34.98 22.49 -5.08
N GLU A 596 33.89 23.11 -4.69
CA GLU A 596 33.11 22.70 -3.54
C GLU A 596 31.76 22.22 -4.04
N ILE A 597 31.41 20.99 -3.67
CA ILE A 597 30.17 20.33 -4.05
C ILE A 597 29.32 20.24 -2.78
N ASN A 598 28.18 20.92 -2.77
CA ASN A 598 27.21 20.81 -1.69
C ASN A 598 26.07 19.91 -2.14
N TYR A 599 25.61 19.03 -1.26
CA TYR A 599 24.55 18.09 -1.58
C TYR A 599 23.67 17.74 -0.38
N GLY A 600 22.47 17.24 -0.66
CA GLY A 600 21.48 16.90 0.36
C GLY A 600 20.21 16.33 -0.28
N GLN A 601 19.27 15.81 0.51
CA GLN A 601 18.00 15.26 0.00
C GLN A 601 16.89 16.31 -0.19
N SER A 602 17.24 17.59 0.00
CA SER A 602 16.34 18.72 -0.25
C SER A 602 17.09 19.79 -1.05
N PRO A 603 16.49 20.34 -2.12
CA PRO A 603 17.14 21.36 -2.94
C PRO A 603 17.35 22.66 -2.15
N ASP A 604 16.50 22.92 -1.17
CA ASP A 604 16.57 24.11 -0.29
C ASP A 604 17.54 23.92 0.88
N ASN A 605 18.02 22.70 1.13
CA ASN A 605 18.89 22.38 2.24
C ASN A 605 19.95 21.33 1.85
N LEU A 606 21.04 21.81 1.23
CA LEU A 606 22.24 21.02 0.91
C LEU A 606 23.17 21.01 2.13
N ASP A 607 22.87 20.12 3.08
CA ASP A 607 23.50 20.07 4.39
C ASP A 607 24.85 19.32 4.41
N GLN A 608 25.24 18.69 3.30
CA GLN A 608 26.51 17.98 3.13
C GLN A 608 27.45 18.71 2.15
N GLU A 609 28.77 18.68 2.40
CA GLU A 609 29.80 19.33 1.56
C GLU A 609 30.97 18.36 1.31
N VAL A 610 31.41 18.25 0.05
CA VAL A 610 32.70 17.64 -0.32
C VAL A 610 33.50 18.55 -1.24
N ARG A 611 34.82 18.30 -1.33
CA ARG A 611 35.75 19.12 -2.11
C ARG A 611 36.43 18.30 -3.19
N ALA A 612 36.43 18.84 -4.41
CA ALA A 612 37.14 18.27 -5.55
C ALA A 612 38.35 19.12 -5.94
N ASP A 613 39.45 18.49 -6.35
CA ASP A 613 40.71 19.15 -6.69
C ASP A 613 40.58 20.15 -7.85
N SER A 614 41.48 21.14 -7.93
CA SER A 614 41.46 22.22 -8.95
C SER A 614 41.45 21.74 -10.40
N THR A 615 41.97 20.55 -10.67
CA THR A 615 42.03 19.95 -12.02
C THR A 615 40.90 18.96 -12.29
N ALA A 616 40.04 18.67 -11.31
CA ALA A 616 38.94 17.75 -11.47
C ALA A 616 37.88 18.33 -12.42
N THR A 617 37.35 17.47 -13.27
CA THR A 617 36.17 17.73 -14.11
C THR A 617 35.07 16.70 -13.82
N GLU A 618 35.30 15.82 -12.85
CA GLU A 618 34.33 14.88 -12.32
C GLU A 618 34.64 14.50 -10.87
N TYR A 619 33.63 14.10 -10.10
CA TYR A 619 33.75 13.62 -8.73
C TYR A 619 32.63 12.63 -8.41
N THR A 620 32.97 11.53 -7.75
CA THR A 620 32.04 10.46 -7.40
C THR A 620 31.75 10.47 -5.91
N LEU A 621 30.47 10.59 -5.57
CA LEU A 621 29.92 10.47 -4.22
C LEU A 621 29.42 9.04 -4.02
N GLU A 622 29.80 8.40 -2.91
CA GLU A 622 29.44 7.00 -2.60
C GLU A 622 28.61 6.93 -1.31
N GLY A 623 27.72 5.94 -1.22
CA GLY A 623 26.97 5.65 0.01
C GLY A 623 25.77 6.58 0.25
N LEU A 624 25.18 7.11 -0.82
CA LEU A 624 23.94 7.88 -0.73
C LEU A 624 22.76 6.90 -0.54
N VAL A 625 21.89 7.19 0.42
CA VAL A 625 20.68 6.39 0.64
C VAL A 625 19.69 6.61 -0.51
N GLU A 626 18.77 5.66 -0.72
CA GLU A 626 17.70 5.76 -1.71
C GLU A 626 16.91 7.07 -1.51
N GLY A 627 16.53 7.68 -2.63
CA GLY A 627 15.83 8.93 -2.68
C GLY A 627 16.54 9.99 -3.52
N THR A 628 15.90 11.15 -3.61
CA THR A 628 16.36 12.22 -4.47
C THR A 628 17.46 13.02 -3.79
N TRP A 629 18.61 13.11 -4.46
CA TRP A 629 19.73 13.92 -4.00
C TRP A 629 19.97 15.09 -4.94
N TYR A 630 20.27 16.23 -4.33
CA TYR A 630 20.51 17.49 -4.99
C TYR A 630 21.98 17.85 -4.82
N PHE A 631 22.62 18.36 -5.87
CA PHE A 631 24.03 18.71 -5.86
C PHE A 631 24.23 20.09 -6.48
N THR A 632 25.07 20.91 -5.88
CA THR A 632 25.57 22.13 -6.50
C THR A 632 27.08 22.10 -6.48
N ILE A 633 27.70 22.77 -7.44
CA ILE A 633 29.14 22.96 -7.46
C ILE A 633 29.48 24.43 -7.60
N ARG A 634 30.44 24.90 -6.81
CA ARG A 634 31.03 26.24 -6.98
C ARG A 634 32.54 26.14 -7.08
N VAL A 635 33.13 27.11 -7.77
CA VAL A 635 34.59 27.21 -7.89
C VAL A 635 35.12 28.21 -6.87
N ILE A 636 36.25 27.88 -6.27
CA ILE A 636 37.01 28.77 -5.39
C ILE A 636 38.38 28.97 -6.01
N ASP A 637 38.77 30.23 -6.19
CA ASP A 637 40.09 30.57 -6.74
C ASP A 637 41.18 30.62 -5.65
N THR A 638 42.44 30.72 -6.07
CA THR A 638 43.60 30.78 -5.16
C THR A 638 43.65 32.02 -4.27
N GLU A 639 42.83 33.05 -4.54
CA GLU A 639 42.67 34.24 -3.71
C GLU A 639 41.46 34.12 -2.74
N GLY A 640 40.75 32.99 -2.78
CA GLY A 640 39.59 32.69 -1.93
C GLY A 640 38.29 33.32 -2.43
N LEU A 641 38.23 33.80 -3.67
CA LEU A 641 37.01 34.31 -4.27
C LEU A 641 36.16 33.14 -4.77
N THR A 642 34.90 33.13 -4.36
CA THR A 642 33.93 32.08 -4.66
C THR A 642 33.01 32.50 -5.81
N SER A 643 32.76 31.61 -6.75
CA SER A 643 31.68 31.80 -7.72
C SER A 643 30.30 31.68 -7.06
N GLN A 644 29.26 32.09 -7.79
CA GLN A 644 27.92 31.55 -7.55
C GLN A 644 27.96 30.02 -7.65
N ALA A 645 27.11 29.34 -6.89
CA ALA A 645 26.89 27.93 -7.07
C ALA A 645 26.29 27.67 -8.46
N SER A 646 26.57 26.49 -9.02
CA SER A 646 25.85 26.01 -10.19
C SER A 646 24.37 25.89 -9.86
N ASP A 647 23.56 25.77 -10.91
CA ASP A 647 22.21 25.28 -10.75
C ASP A 647 22.25 23.92 -10.05
N ILE A 648 21.22 23.67 -9.24
CA ILE A 648 21.06 22.41 -8.52
C ILE A 648 20.86 21.31 -9.57
N VAL A 649 21.67 20.27 -9.47
CA VAL A 649 21.53 19.05 -10.26
C VAL A 649 20.86 18.01 -9.38
N GLU A 650 19.76 17.45 -9.85
CA GLU A 650 19.03 16.39 -9.17
C GLU A 650 19.48 15.01 -9.70
N PHE A 651 19.60 14.04 -8.80
CA PHE A 651 19.74 12.65 -9.15
C PHE A 651 18.96 11.78 -8.17
N VAL A 652 18.05 10.97 -8.71
CA VAL A 652 17.33 9.97 -7.92
C VAL A 652 18.22 8.75 -7.77
N VAL A 653 18.65 8.50 -6.54
CA VAL A 653 19.28 7.24 -6.17
C VAL A 653 18.17 6.21 -6.03
N GLN A 654 18.13 5.26 -6.97
CA GLN A 654 17.27 4.08 -6.95
C GLN A 654 18.00 2.90 -6.33
#